data_AF-A0A661SYL3-F1
#
_entry.id   AF-A0A661SYL3-F1
#
_cell.length_a   1.000
_cell.length_b   1.000
_cell.length_c   1.000
_cell.angle_alpha   90.00
_cell.angle_beta   90.00
_cell.angle_gamma   90.00
#
_symmetry.space_group_name_H-M   'P 1'
#
loop_
_entity.id
_entity.type
_entity.pdbx_description
1 polymer ?
#
loop_
_entity_poly.entity_id
_entity_poly.type
_entity_poly.pdbx_seq_one_letter_code
_entity_poly.pdbx_strand_id
1 'polypeptide(L)'
;MLQTTDNKTTDDLQRRKTQMKQILLRSLIAGLFIFSAAVPLHAQITLDGTVGTAGKMTLPGPDYDIRADYGQQAGANLFHSFQQFNIGTNESATFNGPASVQNIISRVTGGDVSRIDGLLRSAIDGADMYLLNHAGVMFGPNATLDVSGSFHVSTADYLRLGENERFYTEPLTGELLSSAAPAAFGFLDGEAAPISFEGHEELSTDIWDEDYGTWWNWLDYNKYDYAGLEVPEGETISIASGKIDMTGTYFRDKEGVIKTVGSNLRAPIGEISLTAISSQGEVGIAAQDPASGIPEPALCKGDITLSHGAVLNVEKSFGSSGSVFVHGGRFIVDTNSEILSETAIFSQGASEVDGVISVRADEVFVGNGSRISGETKGTGKGTDISIIASEEVSIIRGRLTNSSSYHEGPGAGDGGKLSIEARQISISADSWLGGESYGTGRGGDIALDASESVRVSEYALIATSAKQSATGQAGNITINSPALTVETGAVIESRSEGSGKGGNIGMNVRKLEVIDEGKVSTQALSTGHGGNLTISGPDPAKNDDFADSVMLSGLSTGMQAGTSGSGKAGSISIHAKALSVTDHAIIATSASDTGNAGTVMLNVGTLDLASRGSVASASEYPEARVHAIADLSELESLPAPQVGDIVIVRDIGNGESATAILDAANNWIPLTGEVYQAEDMAELDTMIDYEYPADGEGHTVVVRDGGDGKPASFVYNGYLAWVRISNLYTVTDIEQRDAFPVFPGDVARIENMGNPEYVTYTGQEWIPSKAVHSVDSLAEMDSLPIQKGDVAKVADAGNGAAESFIFDGEGWISFYMTGNAGTISINADEAVELADDATLTTSSSGGVRAGEISIDAEHLHIGGSASVSSTSSSIGDAGRIEIRSEKTVTLDGDAGITSATFGQGRAGDIETEASEITLGGASRISSASESPGQGGPAGTVLIQAGGFVRMKEYASVTTSTEGTGKAGDITVAASNLELEGNATVSSESRASENGGDAGTISVSADDSLRLSGKSTLTTQASGAGGGKIFVNAGNRIYLLGTDITSSVKQGEGKGGDVTTNSKFVILNHGNITANAKDGDGGAIFIVTDNYLKSSDSKVTATSRRGNDGTVRIEAPDADVSSDLVILPESLLDASRWMKTPCAARSGENASRFIIKGQDATPTAFDDWQPSPLTWSGRSDSENNLSEQE
;
A
#
# COMPACT_ATOMS: atom_id res chain seq x y z
N MET A 1 -33.99 -15.08 -67.18
CA MET A 1 -33.68 -15.25 -65.75
C MET A 1 -32.17 -15.19 -65.64
N LEU A 2 -31.64 -14.01 -65.34
CA LEU A 2 -31.17 -13.57 -64.00
C LEU A 2 -29.87 -14.27 -63.63
N GLN A 3 -28.76 -13.54 -63.78
CA GLN A 3 -27.76 -13.17 -62.75
C GLN A 3 -26.47 -13.94 -63.09
N THR A 4 -25.24 -13.46 -63.00
CA THR A 4 -24.53 -12.29 -62.43
C THR A 4 -23.17 -12.27 -63.17
N THR A 5 -22.51 -11.14 -63.38
CA THR A 5 -21.24 -10.71 -62.75
C THR A 5 -20.51 -9.78 -63.73
N ASP A 6 -19.45 -9.07 -63.37
CA ASP A 6 -19.27 -7.98 -62.40
C ASP A 6 -17.99 -7.24 -62.89
N ASN A 7 -17.87 -5.96 -62.56
CA ASN A 7 -17.00 -4.97 -63.18
C ASN A 7 -15.51 -5.13 -62.86
N LYS A 8 -14.72 -5.80 -63.73
CA LYS A 8 -13.25 -5.80 -63.65
C LYS A 8 -12.51 -5.26 -64.89
N THR A 9 -13.22 -4.79 -65.91
CA THR A 9 -12.61 -4.41 -67.20
C THR A 9 -12.69 -2.92 -67.56
N THR A 10 -13.33 -2.09 -66.74
CA THR A 10 -13.51 -0.65 -67.01
C THR A 10 -12.46 0.25 -66.35
N ASP A 11 -11.79 -0.20 -65.28
CA ASP A 11 -10.83 0.64 -64.53
C ASP A 11 -9.42 0.64 -65.16
N ASP A 12 -9.04 -0.45 -65.81
CA ASP A 12 -7.71 -0.61 -66.43
C ASP A 12 -7.55 0.24 -67.72
N LEU A 13 -8.68 0.60 -68.35
CA LEU A 13 -8.74 1.48 -69.52
C LEU A 13 -8.69 2.97 -69.15
N GLN A 14 -9.05 3.35 -67.92
CA GLN A 14 -8.93 4.72 -67.40
C GLN A 14 -7.48 5.02 -66.99
N ARG A 15 -6.78 4.09 -66.32
CA ARG A 15 -5.36 4.26 -65.94
C ARG A 15 -4.43 4.44 -67.13
N ARG A 16 -4.63 3.69 -68.23
CA ARG A 16 -3.80 3.82 -69.45
C ARG A 16 -4.02 5.12 -70.22
N LYS A 17 -5.19 5.76 -70.11
CA LYS A 17 -5.47 7.05 -70.76
C LYS A 17 -4.82 8.24 -70.04
N THR A 18 -4.60 8.14 -68.72
CA THR A 18 -3.94 9.19 -67.92
C THR A 18 -2.41 9.15 -68.11
N GLN A 19 -1.81 7.95 -68.19
CA GLN A 19 -0.38 7.79 -68.46
C GLN A 19 0.03 8.23 -69.87
N MET A 20 -0.80 8.03 -70.92
CA MET A 20 -0.48 8.51 -72.27
C MET A 20 -0.62 10.04 -72.44
N LYS A 21 -1.43 10.72 -71.62
CA LYS A 21 -1.56 12.20 -71.66
C LYS A 21 -0.39 12.92 -70.99
N GLN A 22 0.29 12.30 -70.03
CA GLN A 22 1.50 12.88 -69.40
C GLN A 22 2.77 12.70 -70.25
N ILE A 23 2.84 11.67 -71.09
CA ILE A 23 4.01 11.41 -71.95
C ILE A 23 4.02 12.33 -73.20
N LEU A 24 2.85 12.75 -73.69
CA LEU A 24 2.75 13.65 -74.87
C LEU A 24 2.89 15.15 -74.55
N LEU A 25 2.78 15.57 -73.29
CA LEU A 25 2.96 16.98 -72.89
C LEU A 25 4.44 17.32 -72.60
N ARG A 26 5.32 16.33 -72.45
CA ARG A 26 6.77 16.51 -72.22
C ARG A 26 7.61 16.70 -73.49
N SER A 27 7.06 16.49 -74.69
CA SER A 27 7.81 16.57 -75.95
C SER A 27 7.59 17.84 -76.78
N LEU A 28 6.89 18.85 -76.24
CA LEU A 28 6.54 20.07 -77.00
C LEU A 28 6.87 21.39 -76.29
N ILE A 29 7.95 21.46 -75.51
CA ILE A 29 8.64 22.72 -75.16
C ILE A 29 10.16 22.45 -75.19
N ALA A 30 10.64 21.95 -76.33
CA ALA A 30 12.05 21.93 -76.70
C ALA A 30 12.22 22.91 -77.87
N GLY A 31 12.18 24.20 -77.54
CA GLY A 31 12.28 25.26 -78.53
C GLY A 31 12.39 26.61 -77.83
N LEU A 32 13.63 27.08 -77.67
CA LEU A 32 14.03 28.39 -77.15
C LEU A 32 14.15 28.54 -75.62
N PHE A 33 15.15 27.89 -75.01
CA PHE A 33 15.82 28.45 -73.84
C PHE A 33 17.34 28.27 -73.98
N ILE A 34 18.04 29.39 -73.80
CA ILE A 34 19.47 29.54 -73.88
C ILE A 34 20.12 28.64 -72.83
N PHE A 35 21.21 27.96 -73.22
CA PHE A 35 22.08 27.17 -72.36
C PHE A 35 22.64 28.05 -71.21
N SER A 36 21.95 28.12 -70.08
CA SER A 36 22.60 28.32 -68.79
C SER A 36 22.69 26.95 -68.14
N ALA A 37 23.88 26.38 -68.11
CA ALA A 37 24.15 25.28 -67.19
C ALA A 37 23.83 25.81 -65.79
N ALA A 38 22.72 25.38 -65.20
CA ALA A 38 22.47 25.57 -63.79
C ALA A 38 23.56 24.76 -63.08
N VAL A 39 24.59 25.45 -62.63
CA VAL A 39 25.59 24.87 -61.73
C VAL A 39 24.82 24.40 -60.50
N PRO A 40 25.00 23.17 -60.01
CA PRO A 40 24.41 22.76 -58.74
C PRO A 40 24.77 23.81 -57.69
N LEU A 41 23.76 24.35 -57.01
CA LEU A 41 23.93 25.33 -55.94
C LEU A 41 24.37 24.54 -54.71
N HIS A 42 25.67 24.30 -54.60
CA HIS A 42 26.29 23.70 -53.42
C HIS A 42 26.09 24.59 -52.19
N ALA A 43 26.19 24.03 -50.99
CA ALA A 43 26.34 24.86 -49.79
C ALA A 43 27.66 25.68 -49.89
N GLN A 44 27.89 26.61 -48.97
CA GLN A 44 29.01 27.54 -49.10
C GLN A 44 29.84 27.60 -47.82
N ILE A 45 31.09 27.15 -47.90
CA ILE A 45 32.13 27.39 -46.89
C ILE A 45 33.07 28.49 -47.42
N THR A 46 33.13 29.61 -46.71
CA THR A 46 33.96 30.77 -47.07
C THR A 46 34.81 31.18 -45.88
N LEU A 47 36.14 31.23 -46.05
CA LEU A 47 37.08 31.80 -45.08
C LEU A 47 36.89 33.31 -45.00
N ASP A 48 36.96 33.91 -43.80
CA ASP A 48 36.85 35.37 -43.65
C ASP A 48 38.16 36.13 -43.91
N GLY A 49 39.29 35.41 -43.83
CA GLY A 49 40.64 35.94 -44.00
C GLY A 49 41.26 36.58 -42.75
N THR A 50 40.65 36.43 -41.57
CA THR A 50 41.16 36.94 -40.29
C THR A 50 42.18 36.01 -39.63
N VAL A 51 42.14 34.72 -39.96
CA VAL A 51 43.08 33.68 -39.48
C VAL A 51 43.70 32.96 -40.67
N GLY A 52 44.97 32.57 -40.54
CA GLY A 52 45.70 31.80 -41.56
C GLY A 52 46.19 32.61 -42.76
N THR A 53 46.83 31.94 -43.71
CA THR A 53 47.55 32.60 -44.83
C THR A 53 46.77 32.66 -46.14
N ALA A 54 45.65 31.94 -46.22
CA ALA A 54 44.84 31.86 -47.44
C ALA A 54 44.04 33.15 -47.74
N GLY A 55 43.79 33.98 -46.73
CA GLY A 55 42.92 35.15 -46.85
C GLY A 55 41.46 34.74 -47.10
N LYS A 56 40.64 35.70 -47.54
CA LYS A 56 39.21 35.49 -47.81
C LYS A 56 39.03 34.65 -49.07
N MET A 57 38.45 33.46 -48.94
CA MET A 57 38.29 32.49 -50.04
C MET A 57 37.08 31.58 -49.82
N THR A 58 36.29 31.35 -50.88
CA THR A 58 35.26 30.30 -50.90
C THR A 58 35.88 28.97 -51.33
N LEU A 59 35.66 27.92 -50.55
CA LEU A 59 36.19 26.60 -50.81
C LEU A 59 35.36 25.88 -51.89
N PRO A 60 35.99 25.08 -52.77
CA PRO A 60 35.27 24.30 -53.75
C PRO A 60 34.58 23.10 -53.07
N GLY A 61 33.27 22.94 -53.30
CA GLY A 61 32.50 21.75 -52.89
C GLY A 61 32.44 20.68 -53.99
N PRO A 62 31.76 19.54 -53.75
CA PRO A 62 30.98 19.19 -52.54
C PRO A 62 31.83 18.66 -51.36
N ASP A 63 33.09 18.31 -51.59
CA ASP A 63 34.02 17.84 -50.55
C ASP A 63 35.01 18.96 -50.18
N TYR A 64 34.65 19.77 -49.19
CA TYR A 64 35.46 20.90 -48.74
C TYR A 64 36.68 20.42 -47.93
N ASP A 65 37.87 20.55 -48.51
CA ASP A 65 39.14 20.32 -47.83
C ASP A 65 39.57 21.55 -47.02
N ILE A 66 39.50 21.47 -45.70
CA ILE A 66 39.86 22.53 -44.75
C ILE A 66 41.24 22.22 -44.18
N ARG A 67 42.27 22.79 -44.80
CA ARG A 67 43.66 22.50 -44.46
C ARG A 67 44.18 23.36 -43.32
N ALA A 68 45.22 22.88 -42.64
CA ALA A 68 45.88 23.62 -41.56
C ALA A 68 46.48 24.97 -42.00
N ASP A 69 46.91 25.13 -43.26
CA ASP A 69 47.43 26.39 -43.80
C ASP A 69 46.35 27.47 -44.04
N TYR A 70 45.07 27.07 -44.03
CA TYR A 70 43.92 27.97 -44.03
C TYR A 70 43.61 28.50 -42.63
N GLY A 71 44.15 27.85 -41.61
CA GLY A 71 44.10 28.28 -40.23
C GLY A 71 45.45 28.75 -39.71
N GLN A 72 45.56 28.86 -38.39
CA GLN A 72 46.81 29.16 -37.70
C GLN A 72 46.91 28.33 -36.41
N GLN A 73 48.01 27.58 -36.28
CA GLN A 73 48.27 26.78 -35.09
C GLN A 73 49.00 27.60 -34.01
N ALA A 74 48.52 27.52 -32.77
CA ALA A 74 49.21 28.01 -31.58
C ALA A 74 49.26 26.89 -30.53
N GLY A 75 50.45 26.32 -30.30
CA GLY A 75 50.59 25.13 -29.44
C GLY A 75 49.79 23.94 -29.99
N ALA A 76 48.89 23.39 -29.18
CA ALA A 76 48.01 22.29 -29.54
C ALA A 76 46.71 22.72 -30.23
N ASN A 77 46.44 24.03 -30.32
CA ASN A 77 45.20 24.58 -30.90
C ASN A 77 45.41 24.99 -32.35
N LEU A 78 44.54 24.54 -33.25
CA LEU A 78 44.47 24.97 -34.66
C LEU A 78 43.22 25.84 -34.85
N PHE A 79 43.41 27.13 -35.11
CA PHE A 79 42.31 28.08 -35.26
C PHE A 79 41.92 28.26 -36.73
N HIS A 80 40.62 28.25 -37.00
CA HIS A 80 40.01 28.57 -38.29
C HIS A 80 38.94 29.65 -38.14
N SER A 81 38.78 30.48 -39.18
CA SER A 81 37.78 31.56 -39.19
C SER A 81 37.08 31.62 -40.53
N PHE A 82 35.76 31.48 -40.48
CA PHE A 82 34.88 31.41 -41.64
C PHE A 82 33.96 32.62 -41.66
N GLN A 83 33.73 33.21 -42.83
CA GLN A 83 32.62 34.11 -43.03
C GLN A 83 31.30 33.33 -43.06
N GLN A 84 31.28 32.16 -43.69
CA GLN A 84 30.09 31.32 -43.82
C GLN A 84 30.51 29.86 -43.76
N PHE A 85 29.71 29.04 -43.07
CA PHE A 85 29.98 27.62 -42.90
C PHE A 85 28.67 26.83 -43.00
N ASN A 86 28.39 26.29 -44.18
CA ASN A 86 27.22 25.47 -44.48
C ASN A 86 27.65 24.19 -45.19
N ILE A 87 26.97 23.08 -44.91
CA ILE A 87 27.21 21.77 -45.53
C ILE A 87 25.85 21.24 -45.98
N GLY A 88 25.69 20.97 -47.28
CA GLY A 88 24.44 20.41 -47.82
C GLY A 88 24.38 18.89 -47.74
N THR A 89 23.23 18.32 -48.08
CA THR A 89 23.05 16.87 -48.20
C THR A 89 24.06 16.25 -49.18
N ASN A 90 24.75 15.19 -48.76
CA ASN A 90 25.84 14.53 -49.51
C ASN A 90 27.09 15.41 -49.76
N GLU A 91 27.23 16.53 -49.05
CA GLU A 91 28.48 17.30 -49.02
C GLU A 91 29.31 16.93 -47.78
N SER A 92 30.60 17.19 -47.81
CA SER A 92 31.50 16.92 -46.69
C SER A 92 32.45 18.08 -46.40
N ALA A 93 32.74 18.36 -45.13
CA ALA A 93 33.79 19.28 -44.70
C ALA A 93 34.84 18.51 -43.89
N THR A 94 36.05 18.40 -44.44
CA THR A 94 37.14 17.62 -43.84
C THR A 94 38.26 18.53 -43.33
N PHE A 95 38.50 18.52 -42.03
CA PHE A 95 39.61 19.23 -41.40
C PHE A 95 40.89 18.40 -41.42
N ASN A 96 41.96 18.95 -42.00
CA ASN A 96 43.25 18.31 -42.17
C ASN A 96 44.36 19.09 -41.45
N GLY A 97 45.25 18.39 -40.75
CA GLY A 97 46.35 19.02 -40.04
C GLY A 97 47.38 18.04 -39.47
N PRO A 98 48.44 18.54 -38.82
CA PRO A 98 49.46 17.70 -38.22
C PRO A 98 48.94 17.05 -36.92
N ALA A 99 49.47 15.88 -36.58
CA ALA A 99 49.15 15.14 -35.34
C ALA A 99 49.53 15.88 -34.03
N SER A 100 50.15 17.08 -34.11
CA SER A 100 50.41 17.93 -32.94
C SER A 100 49.19 18.76 -32.52
N VAL A 101 48.14 18.79 -33.34
CA VAL A 101 46.88 19.47 -33.03
C VAL A 101 46.03 18.56 -32.14
N GLN A 102 45.59 19.09 -31.00
CA GLN A 102 44.63 18.45 -30.11
C GLN A 102 43.26 19.13 -30.16
N ASN A 103 43.19 20.41 -30.55
CA ASN A 103 41.93 21.15 -30.65
C ASN A 103 41.83 21.86 -32.00
N ILE A 104 40.77 21.59 -32.75
CA ILE A 104 40.36 22.32 -33.94
C ILE A 104 39.33 23.36 -33.52
N ILE A 105 39.69 24.65 -33.54
CA ILE A 105 38.84 25.73 -33.05
C ILE A 105 38.36 26.59 -34.21
N SER A 106 37.09 26.47 -34.55
CA SER A 106 36.47 27.14 -35.69
C SER A 106 35.45 28.19 -35.24
N ARG A 107 35.48 29.37 -35.84
CA ARG A 107 34.43 30.40 -35.67
C ARG A 107 33.79 30.80 -37.00
N VAL A 108 32.53 31.23 -36.95
CA VAL A 108 31.79 31.82 -38.08
C VAL A 108 31.46 33.29 -37.77
N THR A 109 31.82 34.19 -38.69
CA THR A 109 31.86 35.65 -38.48
C THR A 109 30.91 36.44 -39.38
N GLY A 110 30.24 35.79 -40.34
CA GLY A 110 29.40 36.46 -41.34
C GLY A 110 27.97 36.78 -40.94
N GLY A 111 27.55 36.42 -39.72
CA GLY A 111 26.23 36.73 -39.16
C GLY A 111 25.07 35.85 -39.66
N ASP A 112 25.35 34.82 -40.46
CA ASP A 112 24.37 33.85 -40.93
C ASP A 112 24.41 32.55 -40.10
N VAL A 113 23.24 31.92 -39.92
CA VAL A 113 23.10 30.59 -39.31
C VAL A 113 23.89 29.55 -40.11
N SER A 114 24.63 28.69 -39.42
CA SER A 114 25.28 27.51 -40.02
C SER A 114 24.30 26.37 -40.19
N ARG A 115 23.97 26.00 -41.43
CA ARG A 115 23.15 24.83 -41.80
C ARG A 115 24.06 23.67 -42.17
N ILE A 116 24.03 22.62 -41.38
CA ILE A 116 24.85 21.41 -41.53
C ILE A 116 23.90 20.24 -41.75
N ASP A 117 23.80 19.75 -42.97
CA ASP A 117 22.98 18.58 -43.37
C ASP A 117 23.83 17.54 -44.12
N GLY A 118 25.13 17.50 -43.84
CA GLY A 118 26.08 16.57 -44.45
C GLY A 118 27.18 16.18 -43.48
N LEU A 119 28.29 15.66 -44.00
CA LEU A 119 29.36 15.08 -43.20
C LEU A 119 30.35 16.13 -42.67
N LEU A 120 30.54 16.19 -41.36
CA LEU A 120 31.62 16.95 -40.72
C LEU A 120 32.70 16.00 -40.23
N ARG A 121 33.93 16.12 -40.78
CA ARG A 121 35.03 15.17 -40.55
C ARG A 121 36.28 15.84 -40.00
N SER A 122 36.94 15.19 -39.04
CA SER A 122 38.33 15.48 -38.64
C SER A 122 39.25 14.34 -39.10
N ALA A 123 40.19 14.63 -39.99
CA ALA A 123 41.26 13.70 -40.36
C ALA A 123 42.47 13.77 -39.41
N ILE A 124 42.37 14.54 -38.32
CA ILE A 124 43.42 14.69 -37.30
C ILE A 124 43.05 13.75 -36.14
N ASP A 125 43.88 12.75 -35.91
CA ASP A 125 43.66 11.69 -34.90
C ASP A 125 43.67 12.24 -33.47
N GLY A 126 42.62 11.94 -32.71
CA GLY A 126 42.42 12.33 -31.30
C GLY A 126 42.20 13.83 -31.08
N ALA A 127 41.85 14.60 -32.12
CA ALA A 127 41.63 16.04 -31.98
C ALA A 127 40.16 16.37 -31.71
N ASP A 128 39.92 17.17 -30.67
CA ASP A 128 38.62 17.74 -30.33
C ASP A 128 38.25 18.83 -31.33
N MET A 129 36.96 18.97 -31.61
CA MET A 129 36.44 19.92 -32.58
C MET A 129 35.49 20.91 -31.92
N TYR A 130 35.80 22.21 -32.05
CA TYR A 130 35.02 23.32 -31.52
C TYR A 130 34.46 24.15 -32.69
N LEU A 131 33.15 24.31 -32.75
CA LEU A 131 32.46 25.16 -33.73
C LEU A 131 31.66 26.26 -33.04
N LEU A 132 32.04 27.51 -33.28
CA LEU A 132 31.42 28.69 -32.71
C LEU A 132 30.67 29.47 -33.80
N ASN A 133 29.36 29.71 -33.62
CA ASN A 133 28.61 30.62 -34.47
C ASN A 133 27.54 31.38 -33.67
N HIS A 134 27.80 32.65 -33.37
CA HIS A 134 26.88 33.50 -32.62
C HIS A 134 25.49 33.67 -33.25
N ALA A 135 25.35 33.42 -34.56
CA ALA A 135 24.10 33.58 -35.29
C ALA A 135 23.21 32.32 -35.23
N GLY A 136 23.74 31.19 -34.73
CA GLY A 136 23.02 29.94 -34.60
C GLY A 136 23.58 28.80 -35.46
N VAL A 137 23.24 27.57 -35.11
CA VAL A 137 23.60 26.35 -35.84
C VAL A 137 22.38 25.45 -35.99
N MET A 138 22.17 24.90 -37.17
CA MET A 138 21.09 23.97 -37.46
C MET A 138 21.68 22.71 -38.08
N PHE A 139 21.40 21.57 -37.45
CA PHE A 139 21.74 20.24 -37.94
C PHE A 139 20.52 19.61 -38.60
N GLY A 140 20.62 19.33 -39.88
CA GLY A 140 19.59 18.64 -40.65
C GLY A 140 19.63 17.11 -40.45
N PRO A 141 18.64 16.38 -40.99
CA PRO A 141 18.48 14.95 -40.78
C PRO A 141 19.63 14.09 -41.31
N ASN A 142 20.42 14.59 -42.27
CA ASN A 142 21.56 13.85 -42.83
C ASN A 142 22.91 14.29 -42.24
N ALA A 143 22.89 15.14 -41.21
CA ALA A 143 24.10 15.59 -40.53
C ALA A 143 24.78 14.42 -39.83
N THR A 144 26.08 14.23 -40.09
CA THR A 144 26.86 13.14 -39.50
C THR A 144 28.24 13.65 -39.08
N LEU A 145 28.81 13.01 -38.06
CA LEU A 145 30.16 13.27 -37.58
C LEU A 145 31.09 12.11 -37.93
N ASP A 146 32.31 12.43 -38.34
CA ASP A 146 33.44 11.50 -38.46
C ASP A 146 34.65 12.15 -37.79
N VAL A 147 34.64 12.12 -36.47
CA VAL A 147 35.66 12.72 -35.59
C VAL A 147 36.26 11.63 -34.72
N SER A 148 37.51 11.83 -34.29
CA SER A 148 38.24 10.88 -33.43
C SER A 148 38.40 11.35 -31.99
N GLY A 149 37.97 12.58 -31.66
CA GLY A 149 37.90 13.15 -30.31
C GLY A 149 36.50 13.71 -30.03
N SER A 150 36.41 14.62 -29.07
CA SER A 150 35.15 15.24 -28.62
C SER A 150 34.64 16.32 -29.59
N PHE A 151 33.32 16.53 -29.61
CA PHE A 151 32.65 17.53 -30.43
C PHE A 151 31.95 18.57 -29.57
N HIS A 152 32.30 19.84 -29.77
CA HIS A 152 31.75 20.96 -29.04
C HIS A 152 31.20 22.02 -30.01
N VAL A 153 29.96 22.44 -29.80
CA VAL A 153 29.30 23.46 -30.63
C VAL A 153 28.63 24.51 -29.75
N SER A 154 28.78 25.78 -30.12
CA SER A 154 28.20 26.87 -29.34
C SER A 154 27.82 28.10 -30.15
N THR A 155 26.84 28.84 -29.65
CA THR A 155 26.47 30.20 -30.12
C THR A 155 27.08 31.31 -29.25
N ALA A 156 28.07 30.96 -28.42
CA ALA A 156 28.79 31.90 -27.58
C ALA A 156 29.50 33.02 -28.38
N ASP A 157 29.66 34.17 -27.74
CA ASP A 157 30.39 35.32 -28.28
C ASP A 157 31.91 35.10 -28.26
N TYR A 158 32.40 34.24 -27.37
CA TYR A 158 33.80 33.85 -27.33
C TYR A 158 34.04 32.48 -26.70
N LEU A 159 35.21 31.91 -26.99
CA LEU A 159 35.78 30.76 -26.31
C LEU A 159 36.93 31.22 -25.42
N ARG A 160 36.83 30.99 -24.11
CA ARG A 160 37.93 31.21 -23.17
C ARG A 160 38.93 30.06 -23.25
N LEU A 161 40.21 30.42 -23.27
CA LEU A 161 41.37 29.54 -23.33
C LEU A 161 42.20 29.78 -22.07
N GLY A 162 42.48 28.74 -21.28
CA GLY A 162 43.15 28.91 -19.98
C GLY A 162 42.38 29.83 -19.02
N GLU A 163 43.08 30.66 -18.27
CA GLU A 163 42.47 31.51 -17.23
C GLU A 163 41.85 32.81 -17.78
N ASN A 164 42.47 33.44 -18.79
CA ASN A 164 42.09 34.81 -19.19
C ASN A 164 42.01 35.04 -20.71
N GLU A 165 42.63 34.18 -21.52
CA GLU A 165 42.67 34.37 -22.97
C GLU A 165 41.31 34.07 -23.61
N ARG A 166 40.91 34.83 -24.63
CA ARG A 166 39.59 34.72 -25.27
C ARG A 166 39.71 34.77 -26.78
N PHE A 167 38.97 33.91 -27.46
CA PHE A 167 38.83 33.86 -28.91
C PHE A 167 37.38 34.18 -29.29
N TYR A 168 37.14 35.36 -29.85
CA TYR A 168 35.79 35.90 -30.10
C TYR A 168 35.22 35.39 -31.43
N THR A 169 33.90 35.18 -31.51
CA THR A 169 33.20 34.91 -32.77
C THR A 169 33.20 36.13 -33.68
N GLU A 170 33.14 37.33 -33.11
CA GLU A 170 33.40 38.58 -33.81
C GLU A 170 34.86 39.03 -33.62
N PRO A 171 35.74 38.91 -34.63
CA PRO A 171 37.16 39.20 -34.50
C PRO A 171 37.47 40.61 -34.01
N LEU A 172 38.29 40.71 -32.97
CA LEU A 172 38.85 41.99 -32.52
C LEU A 172 40.15 42.33 -33.26
N THR A 173 40.44 43.63 -33.41
CA THR A 173 41.68 44.05 -34.07
C THR A 173 42.90 43.72 -33.20
N GLY A 174 43.80 42.86 -33.69
CA GLY A 174 45.02 42.46 -32.97
C GLY A 174 44.82 41.33 -31.95
N GLU A 175 43.76 40.54 -32.11
CA GLU A 175 43.48 39.34 -31.31
C GLU A 175 44.67 38.35 -31.32
N LEU A 176 45.10 37.91 -30.13
CA LEU A 176 46.22 36.98 -29.94
C LEU A 176 45.70 35.55 -29.82
N LEU A 177 46.24 34.64 -30.62
CA LEU A 177 45.90 33.21 -30.54
C LEU A 177 46.65 32.54 -29.39
N SER A 178 45.92 31.91 -28.48
CA SER A 178 46.49 31.25 -27.29
C SER A 178 46.79 29.77 -27.54
N SER A 179 47.86 29.29 -26.90
CA SER A 179 48.19 27.86 -26.83
C SER A 179 47.55 27.13 -25.64
N ALA A 180 46.83 27.86 -24.78
CA ALA A 180 46.12 27.27 -23.64
C ALA A 180 44.88 26.49 -24.11
N ALA A 181 44.52 25.43 -23.38
CA ALA A 181 43.36 24.61 -23.74
C ALA A 181 42.03 25.38 -23.61
N PRO A 182 41.01 25.04 -24.41
CA PRO A 182 39.63 25.49 -24.22
C PRO A 182 39.14 25.26 -22.80
N ALA A 183 38.50 26.27 -22.22
CA ALA A 183 38.07 26.25 -20.82
C ALA A 183 36.58 26.55 -20.65
N ALA A 184 36.04 27.55 -21.37
CA ALA A 184 34.62 27.92 -21.26
C ALA A 184 34.08 28.64 -22.50
N PHE A 185 32.77 28.49 -22.75
CA PHE A 185 31.98 29.31 -23.68
C PHE A 185 31.50 30.57 -22.97
N GLY A 186 31.70 31.74 -23.56
CA GLY A 186 31.34 33.03 -22.97
C GLY A 186 30.27 33.78 -23.74
N PHE A 187 29.28 34.29 -23.02
CA PHE A 187 28.11 35.01 -23.51
C PHE A 187 28.14 36.43 -22.95
N LEU A 188 28.14 37.42 -23.82
CA LEU A 188 28.29 38.84 -23.51
C LEU A 188 26.93 39.52 -23.31
N ASP A 189 25.88 39.01 -23.94
CA ASP A 189 24.50 39.50 -23.79
C ASP A 189 23.50 38.34 -23.58
N GLY A 190 22.20 38.67 -23.46
CA GLY A 190 21.13 37.71 -23.21
C GLY A 190 20.40 37.22 -24.47
N GLU A 191 20.92 37.50 -25.68
CA GLU A 191 20.27 37.22 -26.97
C GLU A 191 21.01 36.12 -27.75
N ALA A 192 21.54 35.12 -27.04
CA ALA A 192 22.24 34.00 -27.66
C ALA A 192 21.34 33.24 -28.65
N ALA A 193 21.85 32.97 -29.86
CA ALA A 193 21.08 32.30 -30.90
C ALA A 193 20.80 30.81 -30.56
N PRO A 194 19.77 30.20 -31.18
CA PRO A 194 19.43 28.80 -30.96
C PRO A 194 20.39 27.83 -31.68
N ILE A 195 20.42 26.60 -31.19
CA ILE A 195 20.91 25.42 -31.91
C ILE A 195 19.75 24.44 -32.09
N SER A 196 19.53 23.94 -33.31
CA SER A 196 18.43 23.01 -33.60
C SER A 196 18.92 21.72 -34.27
N PHE A 197 18.25 20.61 -33.97
CA PHE A 197 18.48 19.29 -34.55
C PHE A 197 17.17 18.78 -35.16
N GLU A 198 17.20 18.48 -36.45
CA GLU A 198 16.04 17.93 -37.18
C GLU A 198 16.27 16.45 -37.49
N GLY A 199 15.37 15.58 -37.03
CA GLY A 199 15.27 14.20 -37.49
C GLY A 199 14.49 14.08 -38.80
N HIS A 200 14.31 12.85 -39.29
CA HIS A 200 13.54 12.57 -40.51
C HIS A 200 12.02 12.63 -40.32
N GLU A 201 11.53 13.17 -39.19
CA GLU A 201 10.12 13.22 -38.80
C GLU A 201 9.45 11.82 -38.83
N GLU A 202 8.17 11.74 -39.22
CA GLU A 202 7.42 10.49 -39.33
C GLU A 202 7.79 9.73 -40.61
N LEU A 203 8.37 8.54 -40.46
CA LEU A 203 8.66 7.64 -41.56
C LEU A 203 7.37 7.00 -42.12
N SER A 204 7.37 6.72 -43.43
CA SER A 204 6.24 6.15 -44.18
C SER A 204 5.71 4.84 -43.58
N THR A 205 4.39 4.61 -43.68
CA THR A 205 3.69 3.38 -43.29
C THR A 205 4.04 2.12 -44.10
N ASP A 206 4.98 2.20 -45.05
CA ASP A 206 5.46 1.03 -45.82
C ASP A 206 6.48 0.18 -45.03
N ILE A 207 6.79 0.54 -43.78
CA ILE A 207 7.64 -0.22 -42.83
C ILE A 207 7.06 -1.62 -42.49
N TRP A 208 5.79 -1.84 -42.81
CA TRP A 208 5.04 -3.10 -42.56
C TRP A 208 5.10 -4.10 -43.72
N ASP A 209 6.11 -3.99 -44.59
CA ASP A 209 6.26 -4.82 -45.79
C ASP A 209 6.40 -6.32 -45.47
N GLU A 210 5.95 -7.18 -46.40
CA GLU A 210 5.95 -8.65 -46.26
C GLU A 210 7.37 -9.23 -46.16
N ASP A 211 8.40 -8.49 -46.59
CA ASP A 211 9.80 -8.95 -46.67
C ASP A 211 10.51 -9.07 -45.31
N TYR A 212 10.12 -8.31 -44.28
CA TYR A 212 10.79 -8.32 -42.96
C TYR A 212 10.04 -9.09 -41.87
N GLY A 213 8.80 -9.52 -42.14
CA GLY A 213 7.96 -10.33 -41.26
C GLY A 213 7.45 -9.61 -39.99
N THR A 214 8.24 -8.70 -39.40
CA THR A 214 7.88 -7.83 -38.26
C THR A 214 8.64 -6.50 -38.34
N TRP A 215 8.10 -5.45 -37.72
CA TRP A 215 8.74 -4.12 -37.67
C TRP A 215 10.03 -4.09 -36.82
N TRP A 216 10.18 -5.00 -35.85
CA TRP A 216 11.41 -5.14 -35.04
C TRP A 216 12.62 -5.49 -35.92
N ASN A 217 12.45 -6.42 -36.85
CA ASN A 217 13.51 -6.79 -37.80
C ASN A 217 13.89 -5.62 -38.74
N TRP A 218 12.91 -4.80 -39.13
CA TRP A 218 13.16 -3.61 -39.92
C TRP A 218 13.93 -2.57 -39.10
N LEU A 219 13.56 -2.36 -37.82
CA LEU A 219 14.24 -1.41 -36.93
C LEU A 219 15.71 -1.82 -36.72
N ASP A 220 16.00 -3.09 -36.41
CA ASP A 220 17.37 -3.57 -36.23
C ASP A 220 18.24 -3.38 -37.48
N TYR A 221 17.65 -3.52 -38.66
CA TYR A 221 18.37 -3.36 -39.93
C TYR A 221 18.63 -1.88 -40.28
N ASN A 222 17.68 -0.99 -39.98
CA ASN A 222 17.73 0.40 -40.44
C ASN A 222 18.10 1.41 -39.34
N LYS A 223 18.23 1.01 -38.05
CA LYS A 223 18.52 1.92 -36.92
C LYS A 223 19.80 2.74 -37.13
N TYR A 224 20.80 2.18 -37.79
CA TYR A 224 22.08 2.85 -38.05
C TYR A 224 22.06 3.79 -39.26
N ASP A 225 21.08 3.63 -40.17
CA ASP A 225 20.91 4.50 -41.34
C ASP A 225 20.32 5.87 -40.95
N TYR A 226 19.79 5.99 -39.74
CA TYR A 226 19.21 7.21 -39.15
C TYR A 226 19.96 7.65 -37.88
N ALA A 227 21.24 7.30 -37.76
CA ALA A 227 22.08 7.77 -36.66
C ALA A 227 22.36 9.28 -36.84
N GLY A 228 22.03 10.08 -35.82
CA GLY A 228 22.34 11.51 -35.76
C GLY A 228 23.82 11.76 -35.47
N LEU A 229 24.14 12.78 -34.68
CA LEU A 229 25.52 13.11 -34.37
C LEU A 229 26.11 12.10 -33.37
N GLU A 230 27.14 11.37 -33.80
CA GLU A 230 27.83 10.37 -32.98
C GLU A 230 29.31 10.71 -32.80
N VAL A 231 29.81 10.59 -31.56
CA VAL A 231 31.24 10.67 -31.23
C VAL A 231 31.79 9.29 -30.84
N PRO A 232 33.12 9.07 -30.90
CA PRO A 232 33.72 7.82 -30.46
C PRO A 232 33.44 7.48 -28.99
N GLU A 233 33.68 6.23 -28.62
CA GLU A 233 33.49 5.76 -27.25
C GLU A 233 34.33 6.56 -26.25
N GLY A 234 33.69 7.08 -25.20
CA GLY A 234 34.33 7.82 -24.11
C GLY A 234 34.53 9.31 -24.39
N GLU A 235 34.14 9.77 -25.59
CA GLU A 235 34.22 11.17 -25.99
C GLU A 235 32.93 11.95 -25.67
N THR A 236 33.01 13.28 -25.73
CA THR A 236 31.95 14.19 -25.31
C THR A 236 31.28 14.90 -26.49
N ILE A 237 29.96 15.07 -26.41
CA ILE A 237 29.20 16.06 -27.19
C ILE A 237 28.77 17.19 -26.24
N SER A 238 29.25 18.40 -26.46
CA SER A 238 28.87 19.57 -25.66
C SER A 238 28.21 20.65 -26.52
N ILE A 239 27.07 21.13 -26.05
CA ILE A 239 26.23 22.13 -26.74
C ILE A 239 25.95 23.27 -25.77
N ALA A 240 26.36 24.48 -26.13
CA ALA A 240 26.06 25.69 -25.36
C ALA A 240 25.42 26.76 -26.25
N SER A 241 24.15 27.09 -26.03
CA SER A 241 23.42 28.06 -26.86
C SER A 241 22.40 28.87 -26.06
N GLY A 242 21.64 29.75 -26.71
CA GLY A 242 20.51 30.43 -26.05
C GLY A 242 19.25 29.58 -25.94
N LYS A 243 19.08 28.63 -26.86
CA LYS A 243 17.98 27.68 -26.91
C LYS A 243 18.42 26.42 -27.66
N ILE A 244 17.95 25.25 -27.22
CA ILE A 244 18.21 23.98 -27.88
C ILE A 244 16.88 23.32 -28.23
N ASP A 245 16.64 23.07 -29.52
CA ASP A 245 15.45 22.36 -30.00
C ASP A 245 15.86 21.07 -30.73
N MET A 246 15.27 19.93 -30.36
CA MET A 246 15.51 18.65 -31.03
C MET A 246 14.19 17.99 -31.44
N THR A 247 14.10 17.59 -32.70
CA THR A 247 13.06 16.69 -33.22
C THR A 247 13.69 15.38 -33.66
N GLY A 248 13.05 14.27 -33.34
CA GLY A 248 13.56 12.94 -33.67
C GLY A 248 13.08 12.40 -35.02
N THR A 249 13.49 11.16 -35.28
CA THR A 249 12.93 10.33 -36.34
C THR A 249 12.06 9.27 -35.69
N TYR A 250 10.85 9.06 -36.20
CA TYR A 250 9.93 8.11 -35.61
C TYR A 250 8.98 7.48 -36.65
N PHE A 251 8.27 6.42 -36.27
CA PHE A 251 7.11 5.92 -37.03
C PHE A 251 5.97 5.58 -36.06
N ARG A 252 4.76 5.41 -36.58
CA ARG A 252 3.61 4.95 -35.79
C ARG A 252 3.34 3.49 -36.07
N ASP A 253 3.13 2.71 -35.00
CA ASP A 253 2.68 1.34 -35.14
C ASP A 253 1.21 1.23 -35.55
N LYS A 254 0.72 0.00 -35.77
CA LYS A 254 -0.66 -0.25 -36.21
C LYS A 254 -1.69 0.24 -35.19
N GLU A 255 -1.28 0.31 -33.93
CA GLU A 255 -2.04 0.82 -32.80
C GLU A 255 -1.90 2.35 -32.64
N GLY A 256 -1.07 3.00 -33.48
CA GLY A 256 -0.86 4.45 -33.52
C GLY A 256 0.19 4.97 -32.55
N VAL A 257 0.92 4.09 -31.84
CA VAL A 257 1.96 4.43 -30.88
C VAL A 257 3.23 4.83 -31.61
N ILE A 258 3.83 5.95 -31.20
CA ILE A 258 5.10 6.43 -31.76
C ILE A 258 6.25 5.52 -31.30
N LYS A 259 7.07 5.06 -32.26
CA LYS A 259 8.32 4.33 -32.06
C LYS A 259 9.48 5.17 -32.58
N THR A 260 10.48 5.39 -31.75
CA THR A 260 11.69 6.15 -32.08
C THR A 260 12.61 5.35 -32.99
N VAL A 261 13.32 6.04 -33.88
CA VAL A 261 14.27 5.45 -34.84
C VAL A 261 15.58 6.22 -34.76
N GLY A 262 16.66 5.53 -34.40
CA GLY A 262 17.98 6.15 -34.27
C GLY A 262 18.10 7.06 -33.05
N SER A 263 19.13 7.92 -33.05
CA SER A 263 19.37 8.89 -31.97
C SER A 263 19.81 10.23 -32.52
N ASN A 264 19.35 11.34 -31.93
CA ASN A 264 19.79 12.68 -32.34
C ASN A 264 21.25 12.90 -31.96
N LEU A 265 21.59 12.56 -30.72
CA LEU A 265 22.93 12.64 -30.16
C LEU A 265 23.31 11.30 -29.56
N ARG A 266 24.51 10.81 -29.91
CA ARG A 266 25.04 9.54 -29.42
C ARG A 266 26.49 9.68 -28.94
N ALA A 267 26.74 9.42 -27.67
CA ALA A 267 28.08 9.43 -27.08
C ALA A 267 28.29 8.16 -26.21
N PRO A 268 28.58 7.01 -26.82
CA PRO A 268 28.65 5.74 -26.11
C PRO A 268 29.71 5.80 -25.00
N ILE A 269 29.36 5.40 -23.77
CA ILE A 269 30.20 5.49 -22.54
C ILE A 269 30.78 6.89 -22.24
N GLY A 270 30.41 7.90 -23.02
CA GLY A 270 30.94 9.25 -22.99
C GLY A 270 29.97 10.21 -22.31
N GLU A 271 29.98 11.47 -22.74
CA GLU A 271 29.16 12.53 -22.14
C GLU A 271 28.34 13.28 -23.19
N ILE A 272 27.08 13.58 -22.87
CA ILE A 272 26.28 14.58 -23.59
C ILE A 272 25.98 15.73 -22.62
N SER A 273 26.43 16.94 -22.95
CA SER A 273 26.23 18.14 -22.14
C SER A 273 25.44 19.19 -22.91
N LEU A 274 24.25 19.51 -22.43
CA LEU A 274 23.34 20.49 -23.02
C LEU A 274 23.20 21.68 -22.08
N THR A 275 23.59 22.87 -22.53
CA THR A 275 23.46 24.10 -21.74
C THR A 275 22.77 25.21 -22.53
N ALA A 276 21.66 25.72 -22.01
CA ALA A 276 20.91 26.82 -22.61
C ALA A 276 20.90 28.07 -21.71
N ILE A 277 21.37 29.19 -22.25
CA ILE A 277 21.71 30.40 -21.49
C ILE A 277 21.03 31.62 -22.11
N SER A 278 20.29 32.38 -21.32
CA SER A 278 19.66 33.64 -21.75
C SER A 278 20.16 34.86 -20.97
N SER A 279 21.34 34.75 -20.35
CA SER A 279 21.98 35.82 -19.61
C SER A 279 23.49 35.87 -19.84
N GLN A 280 24.09 37.02 -19.53
CA GLN A 280 25.54 37.19 -19.60
C GLN A 280 26.25 36.23 -18.62
N GLY A 281 27.28 35.53 -19.09
CA GLY A 281 28.00 34.55 -18.26
C GLY A 281 28.98 33.67 -19.03
N GLU A 282 29.59 32.71 -18.35
CA GLU A 282 30.45 31.69 -18.96
C GLU A 282 30.00 30.28 -18.55
N VAL A 283 30.11 29.32 -19.47
CA VAL A 283 29.84 27.89 -19.25
C VAL A 283 31.09 27.09 -19.51
N GLY A 284 31.53 26.33 -18.50
CA GLY A 284 32.71 25.50 -18.57
C GLY A 284 32.59 24.37 -19.60
N ILE A 285 33.71 23.97 -20.19
CA ILE A 285 33.80 22.90 -21.20
C ILE A 285 34.15 21.54 -20.58
N ALA A 286 34.82 21.54 -19.41
CA ALA A 286 35.25 20.33 -18.72
C ALA A 286 34.25 19.92 -17.62
N ALA A 287 33.91 18.62 -17.61
CA ALA A 287 33.14 17.96 -16.57
C ALA A 287 33.70 18.27 -15.18
N GLN A 288 32.87 18.86 -14.32
CA GLN A 288 33.11 18.91 -12.89
C GLN A 288 31.78 18.64 -12.19
N ASP A 289 31.68 17.42 -11.69
CA ASP A 289 31.09 17.02 -10.40
C ASP A 289 29.81 17.77 -9.95
N PRO A 290 28.66 17.07 -9.80
CA PRO A 290 27.43 17.62 -9.24
C PRO A 290 27.59 18.26 -7.83
N ALA A 291 28.67 17.96 -7.09
CA ALA A 291 28.99 18.54 -5.79
C ALA A 291 29.93 19.76 -5.82
N SER A 292 30.53 20.08 -6.97
CA SER A 292 31.38 21.26 -7.13
C SER A 292 30.54 22.39 -7.73
N GLY A 293 30.19 23.37 -6.89
CA GLY A 293 29.32 24.47 -7.27
C GLY A 293 29.77 25.12 -8.59
N ILE A 294 28.86 25.10 -9.58
CA ILE A 294 28.84 26.13 -10.61
C ILE A 294 28.81 27.44 -9.82
N PRO A 295 29.84 28.29 -9.90
CA PRO A 295 29.78 29.61 -9.30
C PRO A 295 28.69 30.35 -10.05
N GLU A 296 27.52 30.60 -9.44
CA GLU A 296 26.63 31.65 -9.96
C GLU A 296 27.47 32.94 -10.11
N PRO A 297 27.40 33.65 -11.25
CA PRO A 297 26.14 34.04 -11.87
C PRO A 297 26.17 33.91 -13.41
N ALA A 298 25.62 32.82 -13.94
CA ALA A 298 25.03 32.79 -15.27
C ALA A 298 23.68 32.10 -15.08
N LEU A 299 22.59 32.88 -15.10
CA LEU A 299 21.25 32.31 -15.03
C LEU A 299 21.04 31.56 -16.35
N CYS A 300 21.26 30.24 -16.34
CA CYS A 300 20.85 29.36 -17.42
C CYS A 300 19.32 29.41 -17.50
N LYS A 301 18.74 30.40 -18.19
CA LYS A 301 17.29 30.48 -18.44
C LYS A 301 16.89 30.22 -19.90
N GLY A 302 17.74 29.57 -20.68
CA GLY A 302 17.40 29.20 -22.07
C GLY A 302 16.54 27.93 -22.10
N ASP A 303 15.66 27.79 -23.09
CA ASP A 303 14.82 26.61 -23.23
C ASP A 303 15.57 25.45 -23.90
N ILE A 304 15.38 24.24 -23.39
CA ILE A 304 15.84 22.98 -24.01
C ILE A 304 14.60 22.11 -24.25
N THR A 305 14.32 21.76 -25.50
CA THR A 305 13.15 20.95 -25.88
C THR A 305 13.55 19.73 -26.69
N LEU A 306 13.18 18.54 -26.20
CA LEU A 306 13.20 17.28 -26.93
C LEU A 306 11.76 16.92 -27.29
N SER A 307 11.47 16.74 -28.58
CA SER A 307 10.11 16.44 -29.03
C SER A 307 10.09 15.45 -30.21
N HIS A 308 8.92 14.86 -30.46
CA HIS A 308 8.66 14.03 -31.64
C HIS A 308 9.69 12.90 -31.81
N GLY A 309 9.89 12.11 -30.76
CA GLY A 309 10.80 10.96 -30.78
C GLY A 309 12.28 11.33 -30.72
N ALA A 310 12.63 12.50 -30.19
CA ALA A 310 14.04 12.90 -30.05
C ALA A 310 14.75 12.00 -29.03
N VAL A 311 15.99 11.59 -29.31
CA VAL A 311 16.72 10.64 -28.43
C VAL A 311 18.13 11.13 -28.11
N LEU A 312 18.46 11.15 -26.82
CA LEU A 312 19.82 11.28 -26.29
C LEU A 312 20.30 9.91 -25.81
N ASN A 313 21.39 9.38 -26.36
CA ASN A 313 21.87 8.03 -26.05
C ASN A 313 23.35 8.02 -25.68
N VAL A 314 23.67 7.53 -24.49
CA VAL A 314 25.07 7.32 -24.02
C VAL A 314 25.40 5.85 -23.76
N GLU A 315 24.56 4.96 -24.26
CA GLU A 315 24.63 3.52 -24.05
C GLU A 315 25.69 2.85 -24.94
N LYS A 316 26.22 1.73 -24.43
CA LYS A 316 27.03 0.78 -25.18
C LYS A 316 26.47 -0.62 -24.99
N SER A 317 26.37 -1.38 -26.09
CA SER A 317 25.73 -2.71 -26.10
C SER A 317 26.30 -3.72 -25.09
N PHE A 318 27.53 -3.53 -24.61
CA PHE A 318 28.21 -4.40 -23.65
C PHE A 318 29.19 -3.60 -22.76
N GLY A 319 28.72 -2.55 -22.08
CA GLY A 319 29.59 -1.66 -21.31
C GLY A 319 28.90 -0.88 -20.18
N SER A 320 29.68 -0.03 -19.51
CA SER A 320 29.20 0.95 -18.53
C SER A 320 28.28 1.98 -19.19
N SER A 321 27.54 2.73 -18.39
CA SER A 321 26.74 3.86 -18.87
C SER A 321 27.58 5.14 -18.98
N GLY A 322 27.25 6.00 -19.95
CA GLY A 322 27.79 7.36 -20.03
C GLY A 322 26.97 8.36 -19.21
N SER A 323 27.27 9.65 -19.33
CA SER A 323 26.58 10.71 -18.57
C SER A 323 25.84 11.71 -19.45
N VAL A 324 24.72 12.21 -18.96
CA VAL A 324 23.93 13.26 -19.61
C VAL A 324 23.77 14.41 -18.63
N PHE A 325 24.24 15.59 -19.00
CA PHE A 325 24.10 16.82 -18.23
C PHE A 325 23.21 17.80 -18.98
N VAL A 326 22.18 18.32 -18.32
CA VAL A 326 21.25 19.29 -18.87
C VAL A 326 21.15 20.49 -17.94
N HIS A 327 21.40 21.68 -18.46
CA HIS A 327 21.34 22.94 -17.73
C HIS A 327 20.55 23.98 -18.56
N GLY A 328 19.41 24.44 -18.08
CA GLY A 328 18.58 25.41 -18.82
C GLY A 328 17.55 26.09 -17.93
N GLY A 329 16.72 26.98 -18.49
CA GLY A 329 15.60 27.57 -17.76
C GLY A 329 14.42 26.63 -17.72
N ARG A 330 13.99 26.19 -18.90
CA ARG A 330 12.94 25.19 -19.04
C ARG A 330 13.47 23.99 -19.81
N PHE A 331 13.30 22.81 -19.23
CA PHE A 331 13.63 21.56 -19.89
C PHE A 331 12.36 20.76 -20.18
N ILE A 332 12.10 20.49 -21.46
CA ILE A 332 10.91 19.81 -21.94
C ILE A 332 11.34 18.52 -22.65
N VAL A 333 10.83 17.38 -22.18
CA VAL A 333 10.93 16.09 -22.86
C VAL A 333 9.51 15.64 -23.19
N ASP A 334 9.14 15.70 -24.47
CA ASP A 334 7.75 15.54 -24.89
C ASP A 334 7.60 14.63 -26.13
N THR A 335 6.38 14.14 -26.36
CA THR A 335 5.99 13.37 -27.57
C THR A 335 6.94 12.19 -27.85
N ASN A 336 6.94 11.20 -26.96
CA ASN A 336 7.75 9.97 -27.03
C ASN A 336 9.27 10.19 -27.19
N SER A 337 9.81 11.25 -26.60
CA SER A 337 11.26 11.50 -26.60
C SER A 337 11.97 10.71 -25.50
N GLU A 338 13.24 10.37 -25.69
CA GLU A 338 13.97 9.44 -24.83
C GLU A 338 15.35 9.98 -24.41
N ILE A 339 15.71 9.78 -23.13
CA ILE A 339 17.06 9.94 -22.60
C ILE A 339 17.50 8.60 -22.04
N LEU A 340 18.59 8.07 -22.59
CA LEU A 340 18.99 6.68 -22.37
C LEU A 340 20.43 6.60 -21.87
N SER A 341 20.59 6.09 -20.64
CA SER A 341 21.88 5.80 -20.01
C SER A 341 21.81 4.48 -19.24
N GLU A 342 21.86 3.38 -19.98
CA GLU A 342 21.73 2.03 -19.44
C GLU A 342 23.07 1.29 -19.35
N THR A 343 23.28 0.57 -18.24
CA THR A 343 24.50 -0.22 -17.98
C THR A 343 24.31 -1.66 -18.45
N ALA A 344 25.18 -2.19 -19.30
CA ALA A 344 25.09 -3.56 -19.83
C ALA A 344 26.42 -4.34 -19.67
N ILE A 345 26.94 -4.42 -18.44
CA ILE A 345 28.19 -5.13 -18.14
C ILE A 345 27.91 -6.61 -17.86
N PHE A 346 28.53 -7.54 -18.61
CA PHE A 346 28.33 -8.99 -18.42
C PHE A 346 29.57 -9.76 -17.95
N SER A 347 30.67 -9.06 -17.58
CA SER A 347 31.93 -9.72 -17.18
C SER A 347 32.62 -9.03 -16.00
N GLN A 348 33.17 -9.83 -15.08
CA GLN A 348 34.01 -9.35 -13.98
C GLN A 348 35.32 -8.77 -14.53
N GLY A 349 35.47 -7.44 -14.52
CA GLY A 349 36.71 -6.75 -14.89
C GLY A 349 36.58 -5.55 -15.82
N ALA A 350 35.38 -5.18 -16.26
CA ALA A 350 35.17 -3.89 -16.91
C ALA A 350 35.35 -2.74 -15.90
N SER A 351 36.00 -1.64 -16.32
CA SER A 351 36.12 -0.44 -15.48
C SER A 351 34.72 0.15 -15.30
N GLU A 352 34.21 0.10 -14.07
CA GLU A 352 32.96 0.77 -13.70
C GLU A 352 33.11 2.28 -13.93
N VAL A 353 32.24 2.82 -14.78
CA VAL A 353 31.99 4.26 -14.85
C VAL A 353 30.55 4.40 -14.40
N ASP A 354 30.33 5.08 -13.29
CA ASP A 354 28.99 5.38 -12.79
C ASP A 354 28.40 6.48 -13.69
N GLY A 355 27.58 6.10 -14.67
CA GLY A 355 26.86 7.07 -15.48
C GLY A 355 25.82 7.83 -14.65
N VAL A 356 25.65 9.12 -14.95
CA VAL A 356 24.67 10.00 -14.28
C VAL A 356 23.83 10.73 -15.32
N ILE A 357 22.52 10.80 -15.11
CA ILE A 357 21.64 11.75 -15.81
C ILE A 357 21.34 12.89 -14.83
N SER A 358 21.90 14.08 -15.05
CA SER A 358 21.72 15.25 -14.21
C SER A 358 21.03 16.37 -14.97
N VAL A 359 19.82 16.72 -14.55
CA VAL A 359 19.04 17.83 -15.09
C VAL A 359 18.97 18.94 -14.04
N ARG A 360 19.38 20.16 -14.41
CA ARG A 360 19.20 21.37 -13.62
C ARG A 360 18.44 22.41 -14.42
N ALA A 361 17.27 22.82 -13.93
CA ALA A 361 16.47 23.85 -14.58
C ALA A 361 15.67 24.72 -13.61
N ASP A 362 14.97 25.74 -14.10
CA ASP A 362 13.92 26.42 -13.33
C ASP A 362 12.65 25.54 -13.34
N GLU A 363 12.28 25.03 -14.52
CA GLU A 363 11.12 24.17 -14.77
C GLU A 363 11.49 22.92 -15.58
N VAL A 364 10.96 21.75 -15.20
CA VAL A 364 11.14 20.49 -15.93
C VAL A 364 9.79 19.86 -16.25
N PHE A 365 9.59 19.50 -17.52
CA PHE A 365 8.41 18.78 -17.99
C PHE A 365 8.81 17.47 -18.68
N VAL A 366 8.23 16.35 -18.25
CA VAL A 366 8.38 15.04 -18.90
C VAL A 366 7.00 14.51 -19.25
N GLY A 367 6.69 14.41 -20.55
CA GLY A 367 5.31 14.24 -20.99
C GLY A 367 5.08 13.33 -22.18
N ASN A 368 3.80 12.97 -22.37
CA ASN A 368 3.25 12.34 -23.58
C ASN A 368 4.09 11.16 -24.10
N GLY A 369 4.25 10.13 -23.26
CA GLY A 369 4.94 8.88 -23.58
C GLY A 369 6.46 8.96 -23.57
N SER A 370 7.04 10.11 -23.20
CA SER A 370 8.49 10.29 -23.09
C SER A 370 9.11 9.53 -21.92
N ARG A 371 10.39 9.18 -22.05
CA ARG A 371 11.11 8.32 -21.11
C ARG A 371 12.50 8.86 -20.74
N ILE A 372 12.85 8.77 -19.47
CA ILE A 372 14.22 8.92 -18.97
C ILE A 372 14.63 7.59 -18.30
N SER A 373 15.68 6.92 -18.81
CA SER A 373 16.07 5.56 -18.43
C SER A 373 17.52 5.51 -17.92
N GLY A 374 17.70 4.99 -16.71
CA GLY A 374 18.97 4.76 -16.03
C GLY A 374 19.17 3.31 -15.59
N GLU A 375 18.64 2.36 -16.36
CA GLU A 375 18.53 0.95 -15.96
C GLU A 375 19.87 0.19 -16.06
N THR A 376 20.03 -0.89 -15.28
CA THR A 376 21.13 -1.85 -15.48
C THR A 376 20.63 -3.17 -16.05
N LYS A 377 21.13 -3.53 -17.24
CA LYS A 377 20.87 -4.78 -17.96
C LYS A 377 21.92 -5.87 -17.68
N GLY A 378 22.82 -5.67 -16.71
CA GLY A 378 23.96 -6.55 -16.44
C GLY A 378 24.35 -6.57 -14.97
N THR A 379 25.62 -6.85 -14.69
CA THR A 379 26.20 -6.95 -13.34
C THR A 379 26.69 -5.62 -12.75
N GLY A 380 26.72 -4.55 -13.55
CA GLY A 380 27.15 -3.22 -13.10
C GLY A 380 26.01 -2.42 -12.46
N LYS A 381 26.34 -1.39 -11.70
CA LYS A 381 25.34 -0.47 -11.10
C LYS A 381 24.56 0.29 -12.20
N GLY A 382 23.26 0.48 -11.98
CA GLY A 382 22.41 1.36 -12.79
C GLY A 382 22.77 2.83 -12.59
N THR A 383 22.34 3.66 -13.54
CA THR A 383 22.62 5.09 -13.58
C THR A 383 21.75 5.87 -12.62
N ASP A 384 22.38 6.79 -11.88
CA ASP A 384 21.66 7.71 -11.01
C ASP A 384 21.00 8.81 -11.86
N ILE A 385 19.72 9.08 -11.63
CA ILE A 385 18.94 10.15 -12.25
C ILE A 385 18.71 11.24 -11.20
N SER A 386 19.20 12.44 -11.44
CA SER A 386 19.02 13.61 -10.58
C SER A 386 18.36 14.74 -11.38
N ILE A 387 17.16 15.15 -10.96
CA ILE A 387 16.43 16.28 -11.51
C ILE A 387 16.31 17.33 -10.42
N ILE A 388 16.86 18.52 -10.67
CA ILE A 388 16.82 19.65 -9.74
C ILE A 388 16.17 20.82 -10.47
N ALA A 389 14.98 21.22 -10.04
CA ALA A 389 14.26 22.37 -10.54
C ALA A 389 14.18 23.46 -9.46
N SER A 390 14.33 24.75 -9.80
CA SER A 390 14.09 25.80 -8.80
C SER A 390 12.61 26.06 -8.53
N GLU A 391 11.73 25.75 -9.48
CA GLU A 391 10.29 26.00 -9.41
C GLU A 391 9.46 24.70 -9.48
N GLU A 392 9.40 24.05 -10.65
CA GLU A 392 8.45 22.94 -10.86
C GLU A 392 9.05 21.75 -11.61
N VAL A 393 8.69 20.55 -11.18
CA VAL A 393 8.84 19.32 -11.97
C VAL A 393 7.46 18.74 -12.23
N SER A 394 7.08 18.63 -13.50
CA SER A 394 5.78 18.13 -13.95
C SER A 394 5.95 16.89 -14.84
N ILE A 395 5.34 15.78 -14.43
CA ILE A 395 5.42 14.49 -15.15
C ILE A 395 3.99 14.07 -15.50
N ILE A 396 3.67 14.07 -16.80
CA ILE A 396 2.30 13.84 -17.30
C ILE A 396 2.33 12.82 -18.45
N ARG A 397 1.83 11.60 -18.23
CA ARG A 397 2.06 10.46 -19.14
C ARG A 397 3.55 10.21 -19.41
N GLY A 398 4.42 10.54 -18.46
CA GLY A 398 5.88 10.38 -18.57
C GLY A 398 6.37 9.12 -17.84
N ARG A 399 7.54 8.62 -18.21
CA ARG A 399 8.20 7.49 -17.52
C ARG A 399 9.62 7.85 -17.09
N LEU A 400 9.95 7.62 -15.82
CA LEU A 400 11.32 7.64 -15.31
C LEU A 400 11.66 6.29 -14.68
N THR A 401 12.74 5.65 -15.13
CA THR A 401 13.11 4.31 -14.65
C THR A 401 14.59 4.20 -14.26
N ASN A 402 14.84 3.56 -13.12
CA ASN A 402 16.16 3.30 -12.54
C ASN A 402 16.29 1.84 -12.05
N SER A 403 15.79 0.91 -12.87
CA SER A 403 15.64 -0.51 -12.52
C SER A 403 16.92 -1.35 -12.67
N SER A 404 16.95 -2.52 -12.05
CA SER A 404 17.92 -3.60 -12.28
C SER A 404 17.28 -4.78 -13.01
N SER A 405 17.76 -5.08 -14.21
CA SER A 405 17.21 -6.07 -15.13
C SER A 405 18.28 -7.04 -15.64
N TYR A 406 18.56 -8.11 -14.91
CA TYR A 406 19.32 -9.24 -15.46
C TYR A 406 18.54 -10.54 -15.32
N HIS A 407 18.00 -11.01 -16.44
CA HIS A 407 17.10 -12.16 -16.52
C HIS A 407 17.80 -13.53 -16.56
N GLU A 408 19.12 -13.60 -16.81
CA GLU A 408 19.83 -14.88 -17.01
C GLU A 408 21.09 -15.04 -16.16
N GLY A 409 20.91 -15.35 -14.87
CA GLY A 409 21.96 -15.89 -14.00
C GLY A 409 22.27 -15.09 -12.73
N PRO A 410 23.06 -15.64 -11.80
CA PRO A 410 23.43 -14.95 -10.56
C PRO A 410 24.36 -13.77 -10.88
N GLY A 411 23.94 -12.54 -10.56
CA GLY A 411 24.81 -11.37 -10.66
C GLY A 411 24.21 -10.07 -11.18
N ALA A 412 22.89 -9.87 -11.20
CA ALA A 412 22.30 -8.57 -11.56
C ALA A 412 22.88 -7.45 -10.67
N GLY A 413 23.29 -6.33 -11.26
CA GLY A 413 23.77 -5.16 -10.53
C GLY A 413 22.63 -4.39 -9.86
N ASP A 414 22.98 -3.51 -8.91
CA ASP A 414 21.99 -2.70 -8.20
C ASP A 414 21.45 -1.58 -9.11
N GLY A 415 20.16 -1.28 -9.02
CA GLY A 415 19.55 -0.13 -9.69
C GLY A 415 20.12 1.20 -9.18
N GLY A 416 20.14 2.21 -10.05
CA GLY A 416 20.56 3.57 -9.67
C GLY A 416 19.53 4.25 -8.76
N LYS A 417 19.83 5.44 -8.24
CA LYS A 417 18.87 6.28 -7.49
C LYS A 417 18.18 7.27 -8.42
N LEU A 418 16.86 7.43 -8.27
CA LEU A 418 16.08 8.52 -8.86
C LEU A 418 15.82 9.59 -7.79
N SER A 419 16.30 10.81 -8.01
CA SER A 419 16.14 11.95 -7.10
C SER A 419 15.52 13.13 -7.83
N ILE A 420 14.43 13.67 -7.31
CA ILE A 420 13.77 14.86 -7.84
C ILE A 420 13.70 15.91 -6.74
N GLU A 421 14.28 17.10 -6.97
CA GLU A 421 14.25 18.24 -6.08
C GLU A 421 13.54 19.42 -6.76
N ALA A 422 12.53 20.02 -6.13
CA ALA A 422 11.82 21.19 -6.67
C ALA A 422 11.15 22.04 -5.60
N ARG A 423 10.55 23.19 -5.98
CA ARG A 423 9.54 23.84 -5.12
C ARG A 423 8.24 23.05 -5.15
N GLN A 424 7.77 22.68 -6.33
CA GLN A 424 6.57 21.86 -6.53
C GLN A 424 6.86 20.66 -7.44
N ILE A 425 6.36 19.48 -7.05
CA ILE A 425 6.44 18.26 -7.87
C ILE A 425 5.01 17.77 -8.16
N SER A 426 4.67 17.63 -9.43
CA SER A 426 3.37 17.11 -9.88
C SER A 426 3.55 15.89 -10.77
N ILE A 427 2.89 14.79 -10.42
CA ILE A 427 2.93 13.52 -11.17
C ILE A 427 1.49 13.10 -11.45
N SER A 428 1.10 13.04 -12.72
CA SER A 428 -0.28 12.77 -13.13
C SER A 428 -0.41 11.98 -14.45
N ALA A 429 -1.64 11.69 -14.85
CA ALA A 429 -2.04 10.99 -16.07
C ALA A 429 -1.21 9.73 -16.37
N ASP A 430 -1.39 8.66 -15.59
CA ASP A 430 -0.74 7.34 -15.81
C ASP A 430 0.80 7.40 -15.86
N SER A 431 1.41 8.45 -15.29
CA SER A 431 2.87 8.57 -15.22
C SER A 431 3.47 7.48 -14.34
N TRP A 432 4.68 7.04 -14.68
CA TRP A 432 5.36 5.96 -13.96
C TRP A 432 6.78 6.34 -13.56
N LEU A 433 7.04 6.35 -12.25
CA LEU A 433 8.39 6.39 -11.66
C LEU A 433 8.71 5.00 -11.10
N GLY A 434 9.75 4.34 -11.62
CA GLY A 434 9.99 2.90 -11.41
C GLY A 434 11.42 2.53 -11.03
N GLY A 435 11.60 1.94 -9.85
CA GLY A 435 12.87 1.35 -9.37
C GLY A 435 12.75 -0.16 -9.18
N GLU A 436 12.61 -0.90 -10.27
CA GLU A 436 12.35 -2.35 -10.23
C GLU A 436 13.63 -3.17 -10.12
N SER A 437 13.53 -4.42 -9.65
CA SER A 437 14.57 -5.44 -9.66
C SER A 437 14.01 -6.73 -10.24
N TYR A 438 14.68 -7.26 -11.27
CA TYR A 438 14.33 -8.52 -11.93
C TYR A 438 15.29 -9.66 -11.61
N GLY A 439 16.32 -9.43 -10.77
CA GLY A 439 17.39 -10.40 -10.50
C GLY A 439 17.91 -10.37 -9.06
N THR A 440 19.21 -10.60 -8.88
CA THR A 440 19.86 -10.63 -7.55
C THR A 440 20.18 -9.25 -6.97
N GLY A 441 20.22 -8.21 -7.81
CA GLY A 441 20.57 -6.83 -7.43
C GLY A 441 19.39 -6.10 -6.80
N ARG A 442 19.68 -5.08 -5.98
CA ARG A 442 18.65 -4.26 -5.35
C ARG A 442 17.95 -3.36 -6.39
N GLY A 443 16.65 -3.14 -6.22
CA GLY A 443 15.90 -2.16 -7.03
C GLY A 443 16.33 -0.73 -6.70
N GLY A 444 16.16 0.19 -7.65
CA GLY A 444 16.57 1.59 -7.47
C GLY A 444 15.72 2.35 -6.43
N ASP A 445 16.37 3.17 -5.60
CA ASP A 445 15.68 4.03 -4.63
C ASP A 445 15.05 5.25 -5.33
N ILE A 446 13.90 5.71 -4.85
CA ILE A 446 13.21 6.91 -5.34
C ILE A 446 13.13 7.94 -4.20
N ALA A 447 13.62 9.15 -4.45
CA ALA A 447 13.57 10.28 -3.52
C ALA A 447 12.92 11.50 -4.17
N LEU A 448 11.86 12.03 -3.54
CA LEU A 448 11.18 13.25 -3.94
C LEU A 448 11.32 14.30 -2.84
N ASP A 449 11.95 15.42 -3.15
CA ASP A 449 12.26 16.51 -2.23
C ASP A 449 11.60 17.81 -2.73
N ALA A 450 10.45 18.17 -2.16
CA ALA A 450 9.76 19.41 -2.51
C ALA A 450 9.81 20.41 -1.36
N SER A 451 10.17 21.67 -1.64
CA SER A 451 10.16 22.72 -0.61
C SER A 451 8.76 23.27 -0.31
N GLU A 452 7.75 22.95 -1.13
CA GLU A 452 6.36 23.38 -0.92
C GLU A 452 5.35 22.22 -0.99
N SER A 453 5.28 21.49 -2.11
CA SER A 453 4.26 20.45 -2.29
C SER A 453 4.65 19.33 -3.28
N VAL A 454 4.17 18.12 -3.00
CA VAL A 454 4.13 16.99 -3.92
C VAL A 454 2.68 16.59 -4.16
N ARG A 455 2.26 16.46 -5.43
CA ARG A 455 0.92 15.97 -5.81
C ARG A 455 1.04 14.78 -6.75
N VAL A 456 0.39 13.68 -6.38
CA VAL A 456 0.31 12.46 -7.19
C VAL A 456 -1.17 12.19 -7.48
N SER A 457 -1.54 12.14 -8.76
CA SER A 457 -2.95 12.11 -9.19
C SER A 457 -3.16 11.30 -10.46
N GLU A 458 -4.42 11.12 -10.87
CA GLU A 458 -4.82 10.56 -12.17
C GLU A 458 -4.11 9.22 -12.50
N TYR A 459 -4.23 8.24 -11.59
CA TYR A 459 -3.66 6.89 -11.72
C TYR A 459 -2.14 6.83 -11.92
N ALA A 460 -1.41 7.90 -11.58
CA ALA A 460 0.04 7.87 -11.57
C ALA A 460 0.59 6.82 -10.58
N LEU A 461 1.69 6.19 -10.95
CA LEU A 461 2.35 5.11 -10.23
C LEU A 461 3.77 5.51 -9.83
N ILE A 462 4.05 5.52 -8.53
CA ILE A 462 5.40 5.59 -7.98
C ILE A 462 5.69 4.23 -7.34
N ALA A 463 6.57 3.44 -7.97
CA ALA A 463 6.76 2.06 -7.58
C ALA A 463 8.24 1.65 -7.50
N THR A 464 8.56 0.89 -6.45
CA THR A 464 9.76 0.04 -6.43
C THR A 464 9.30 -1.40 -6.30
N SER A 465 9.92 -2.33 -7.04
CA SER A 465 9.48 -3.73 -6.97
C SER A 465 10.58 -4.75 -7.14
N ALA A 466 10.60 -5.83 -6.37
CA ALA A 466 11.37 -7.04 -6.69
C ALA A 466 10.45 -8.03 -7.42
N LYS A 467 10.67 -8.30 -8.70
CA LYS A 467 9.77 -9.12 -9.56
C LYS A 467 9.81 -10.61 -9.21
N GLN A 468 8.89 -11.39 -9.78
CA GLN A 468 8.60 -12.80 -9.42
C GLN A 468 9.81 -13.74 -9.35
N SER A 469 10.88 -13.50 -10.13
CA SER A 469 12.12 -14.30 -10.12
C SER A 469 13.29 -13.63 -9.40
N ALA A 470 13.09 -12.43 -8.84
CA ALA A 470 14.13 -11.66 -8.17
C ALA A 470 14.40 -12.20 -6.75
N THR A 471 15.68 -12.31 -6.40
CA THR A 471 16.15 -12.54 -5.01
C THR A 471 16.66 -11.24 -4.37
N GLY A 472 16.87 -10.19 -5.17
CA GLY A 472 17.26 -8.85 -4.71
C GLY A 472 16.11 -8.11 -4.01
N GLN A 473 16.47 -7.17 -3.13
CA GLN A 473 15.48 -6.36 -2.38
C GLN A 473 14.91 -5.25 -3.27
N ALA A 474 13.65 -4.86 -3.05
CA ALA A 474 13.10 -3.66 -3.69
C ALA A 474 13.77 -2.38 -3.14
N GLY A 475 13.78 -1.32 -3.95
CA GLY A 475 14.24 0.01 -3.53
C GLY A 475 13.29 0.67 -2.53
N ASN A 476 13.75 1.67 -1.79
CA ASN A 476 12.92 2.48 -0.89
C ASN A 476 12.34 3.69 -1.62
N ILE A 477 11.19 4.17 -1.16
CA ILE A 477 10.58 5.43 -1.60
C ILE A 477 10.63 6.41 -0.44
N THR A 478 11.21 7.60 -0.64
CA THR A 478 11.23 8.68 0.35
C THR A 478 10.62 9.94 -0.24
N ILE A 479 9.69 10.55 0.47
CA ILE A 479 9.04 11.81 0.08
C ILE A 479 9.19 12.82 1.20
N ASN A 480 9.87 13.93 0.93
CA ASN A 480 10.03 15.05 1.84
C ASN A 480 9.31 16.26 1.26
N SER A 481 8.26 16.74 1.94
CA SER A 481 7.48 17.88 1.47
C SER A 481 6.60 18.46 2.57
N PRO A 482 6.45 19.79 2.70
CA PRO A 482 5.45 20.34 3.62
C PRO A 482 4.03 19.82 3.36
N ALA A 483 3.64 19.60 2.11
CA ALA A 483 2.35 19.05 1.74
C ALA A 483 2.48 17.90 0.72
N LEU A 484 1.80 16.78 0.98
CA LEU A 484 1.67 15.65 0.05
C LEU A 484 0.19 15.32 -0.15
N THR A 485 -0.24 15.28 -1.41
CA THR A 485 -1.58 14.81 -1.80
C THR A 485 -1.46 13.62 -2.75
N VAL A 486 -2.17 12.53 -2.43
CA VAL A 486 -2.32 11.33 -3.27
C VAL A 486 -3.81 11.13 -3.53
N GLU A 487 -4.22 11.27 -4.79
CA GLU A 487 -5.64 11.33 -5.14
C GLU A 487 -5.95 10.72 -6.51
N THR A 488 -7.24 10.62 -6.86
CA THR A 488 -7.73 10.17 -8.18
C THR A 488 -7.05 8.87 -8.63
N GLY A 489 -7.11 7.84 -7.76
CA GLY A 489 -6.59 6.50 -8.05
C GLY A 489 -5.06 6.38 -8.12
N ALA A 490 -4.31 7.42 -7.74
CA ALA A 490 -2.85 7.37 -7.71
C ALA A 490 -2.32 6.35 -6.70
N VAL A 491 -1.20 5.70 -7.03
CA VAL A 491 -0.60 4.63 -6.22
C VAL A 491 0.87 4.93 -5.93
N ILE A 492 1.25 4.86 -4.66
CA ILE A 492 2.64 4.83 -4.19
C ILE A 492 2.89 3.45 -3.58
N GLU A 493 3.72 2.62 -4.20
CA GLU A 493 3.91 1.25 -3.74
C GLU A 493 5.35 0.77 -3.70
N SER A 494 5.66 -0.09 -2.73
CA SER A 494 6.85 -0.92 -2.75
C SER A 494 6.45 -2.39 -2.67
N ARG A 495 6.83 -3.16 -3.68
CA ARG A 495 6.35 -4.54 -3.87
C ARG A 495 7.49 -5.55 -3.87
N SER A 496 7.27 -6.74 -3.31
CA SER A 496 8.17 -7.89 -3.50
C SER A 496 7.40 -9.10 -4.02
N GLU A 497 7.41 -9.31 -5.31
CA GLU A 497 6.82 -10.47 -5.99
C GLU A 497 7.73 -11.70 -5.93
N GLY A 498 9.04 -11.52 -5.71
CA GLY A 498 10.03 -12.58 -5.53
C GLY A 498 10.36 -12.90 -4.07
N SER A 499 11.50 -13.57 -3.85
CA SER A 499 11.98 -13.90 -2.48
C SER A 499 12.68 -12.74 -1.76
N GLY A 500 12.94 -11.64 -2.48
CA GLY A 500 13.53 -10.42 -1.93
C GLY A 500 12.66 -9.75 -0.86
N LYS A 501 13.23 -8.86 -0.03
CA LYS A 501 12.43 -8.03 0.88
C LYS A 501 11.82 -6.85 0.12
N GLY A 502 10.57 -6.52 0.45
CA GLY A 502 9.94 -5.27 0.02
C GLY A 502 10.67 -4.05 0.60
N GLY A 503 10.64 -2.95 -0.15
CA GLY A 503 11.25 -1.69 0.26
C GLY A 503 10.35 -0.91 1.21
N ASN A 504 10.95 0.02 1.96
CA ASN A 504 10.22 0.88 2.86
C ASN A 504 9.71 2.14 2.13
N ILE A 505 8.58 2.67 2.58
CA ILE A 505 8.06 3.96 2.16
C ILE A 505 8.12 4.91 3.35
N GLY A 506 8.86 6.01 3.22
CA GLY A 506 8.96 7.08 4.22
C GLY A 506 8.39 8.40 3.70
N MET A 507 7.51 9.03 4.47
CA MET A 507 6.91 10.32 4.14
C MET A 507 7.13 11.32 5.28
N ASN A 508 7.96 12.34 5.05
CA ASN A 508 8.27 13.39 6.00
C ASN A 508 7.53 14.67 5.59
N VAL A 509 6.40 14.93 6.24
CA VAL A 509 5.42 15.93 5.80
C VAL A 509 4.81 16.71 6.96
N ARG A 510 4.32 17.93 6.68
CA ARG A 510 3.41 18.61 7.62
C ARG A 510 1.96 18.19 7.39
N LYS A 511 1.56 18.08 6.13
CA LYS A 511 0.19 17.72 5.75
C LYS A 511 0.22 16.56 4.74
N LEU A 512 -0.54 15.51 5.04
CA LEU A 512 -0.79 14.38 4.14
C LEU A 512 -2.29 14.24 3.87
N GLU A 513 -2.66 14.19 2.59
CA GLU A 513 -4.01 13.85 2.14
C GLU A 513 -3.93 12.64 1.20
N VAL A 514 -4.57 11.54 1.57
CA VAL A 514 -4.79 10.40 0.68
C VAL A 514 -6.30 10.29 0.47
N ILE A 515 -6.78 10.65 -0.71
CA ILE A 515 -8.22 10.80 -1.00
C ILE A 515 -8.58 10.21 -2.36
N ASP A 516 -9.86 10.15 -2.72
CA ASP A 516 -10.32 9.84 -4.08
C ASP A 516 -9.64 8.59 -4.70
N GLU A 517 -9.72 7.42 -4.04
CA GLU A 517 -9.09 6.15 -4.45
C GLU A 517 -7.54 6.12 -4.36
N GLY A 518 -6.91 7.14 -3.78
CA GLY A 518 -5.47 7.18 -3.55
C GLY A 518 -4.98 6.04 -2.64
N LYS A 519 -3.85 5.43 -2.99
CA LYS A 519 -3.30 4.27 -2.27
C LYS A 519 -1.81 4.41 -1.97
N VAL A 520 -1.42 4.01 -0.77
CA VAL A 520 -0.02 3.84 -0.37
C VAL A 520 0.17 2.42 0.16
N SER A 521 1.12 1.65 -0.38
CA SER A 521 1.27 0.27 0.08
C SER A 521 2.66 -0.35 0.01
N THR A 522 2.98 -1.19 0.99
CA THR A 522 4.16 -2.05 1.00
C THR A 522 3.73 -3.52 1.02
N GLN A 523 3.90 -4.25 -0.09
CA GLN A 523 3.38 -5.61 -0.22
C GLN A 523 4.49 -6.62 -0.54
N ALA A 524 4.41 -7.82 0.01
CA ALA A 524 5.18 -8.98 -0.44
C ALA A 524 4.23 -10.04 -0.99
N LEU A 525 4.39 -10.48 -2.23
CA LEU A 525 3.49 -11.45 -2.86
C LEU A 525 3.99 -12.91 -2.81
N SER A 526 5.22 -13.12 -2.36
CA SER A 526 5.86 -14.44 -2.25
C SER A 526 6.55 -14.61 -0.87
N THR A 527 7.66 -15.35 -0.78
CA THR A 527 8.36 -15.63 0.49
C THR A 527 9.07 -14.40 1.10
N GLY A 528 9.18 -13.31 0.33
CA GLY A 528 9.73 -12.03 0.77
C GLY A 528 9.00 -11.41 1.96
N HIS A 529 9.71 -10.66 2.81
CA HIS A 529 9.07 -9.87 3.88
C HIS A 529 8.56 -8.53 3.33
N GLY A 530 7.38 -8.09 3.76
CA GLY A 530 6.83 -6.77 3.44
C GLY A 530 7.68 -5.65 4.03
N GLY A 531 7.73 -4.51 3.34
CA GLY A 531 8.41 -3.31 3.81
C GLY A 531 7.56 -2.47 4.77
N ASN A 532 8.17 -1.54 5.49
CA ASN A 532 7.47 -0.66 6.43
C ASN A 532 7.01 0.64 5.77
N LEU A 533 5.87 1.15 6.22
CA LEU A 533 5.36 2.48 5.89
C LEU A 533 5.49 3.41 7.10
N THR A 534 6.20 4.52 6.96
CA THR A 534 6.41 5.50 8.04
C THR A 534 5.99 6.90 7.60
N ILE A 535 5.18 7.56 8.41
CA ILE A 535 4.77 8.96 8.26
C ILE A 535 5.23 9.74 9.50
N SER A 536 5.93 10.83 9.28
CA SER A 536 6.47 11.72 10.34
C SER A 536 6.50 13.18 9.90
N GLY A 537 6.86 14.07 10.82
CA GLY A 537 7.12 15.47 10.50
C GLY A 537 8.33 15.67 9.56
N PRO A 538 8.57 16.91 9.09
CA PRO A 538 9.66 17.23 8.15
C PRO A 538 11.09 16.93 8.62
N ASP A 539 11.33 16.78 9.92
CA ASP A 539 12.62 16.50 10.57
C ASP A 539 12.53 15.17 11.36
N PRO A 540 12.59 14.02 10.67
CA PRO A 540 12.47 12.71 11.29
C PRO A 540 13.62 12.36 12.26
N ALA A 541 14.68 13.18 12.30
CA ALA A 541 15.76 13.02 13.28
C ALA A 541 15.35 13.49 14.68
N LYS A 542 14.23 14.22 14.80
CA LYS A 542 13.63 14.63 16.08
C LYS A 542 12.49 13.68 16.43
N ASN A 543 12.61 13.00 17.56
CA ASN A 543 11.60 12.06 18.05
C ASN A 543 10.24 12.70 18.33
N ASP A 544 10.17 14.03 18.43
CA ASP A 544 8.97 14.83 18.70
C ASP A 544 8.49 15.63 17.47
N ASP A 545 8.95 15.29 16.26
CA ASP A 545 8.47 15.94 15.05
C ASP A 545 7.33 15.15 14.40
N PHE A 546 6.12 15.65 14.64
CA PHE A 546 4.86 15.09 14.14
C PHE A 546 4.38 15.86 12.91
N ALA A 547 3.76 15.17 11.97
CA ALA A 547 2.96 15.83 10.94
C ALA A 547 1.85 16.64 11.61
N ASP A 548 1.48 17.80 11.07
CA ASP A 548 0.37 18.61 11.61
C ASP A 548 -0.98 17.93 11.37
N SER A 549 -1.18 17.30 10.20
CA SER A 549 -2.42 16.59 9.88
C SER A 549 -2.21 15.47 8.86
N VAL A 550 -2.80 14.31 9.10
CA VAL A 550 -2.90 13.19 8.17
C VAL A 550 -4.38 12.85 7.96
N MET A 551 -4.83 12.88 6.71
CA MET A 551 -6.23 12.62 6.35
C MET A 551 -6.32 11.54 5.29
N LEU A 552 -7.14 10.51 5.55
CA LEU A 552 -7.53 9.50 4.59
C LEU A 552 -9.04 9.53 4.41
N SER A 553 -9.53 9.69 3.18
CA SER A 553 -10.98 9.68 2.92
C SER A 553 -11.34 9.14 1.55
N GLY A 554 -12.30 8.21 1.50
CA GLY A 554 -12.87 7.71 0.26
C GLY A 554 -12.86 6.19 0.14
N LEU A 555 -13.73 5.67 -0.73
CA LEU A 555 -13.78 4.24 -1.04
C LEU A 555 -12.50 3.83 -1.78
N SER A 556 -11.97 2.65 -1.46
CA SER A 556 -10.72 2.13 -2.03
C SER A 556 -9.45 2.95 -1.70
N THR A 557 -9.59 3.99 -0.88
CA THR A 557 -8.47 4.75 -0.34
C THR A 557 -7.85 3.99 0.83
N GLY A 558 -6.51 3.91 0.87
CA GLY A 558 -5.90 3.30 2.03
C GLY A 558 -4.38 3.23 2.06
N MET A 559 -3.91 2.91 3.26
CA MET A 559 -2.52 2.60 3.57
C MET A 559 -2.42 1.13 3.97
N GLN A 560 -1.61 0.36 3.24
CA GLN A 560 -1.59 -1.10 3.40
C GLN A 560 -0.17 -1.64 3.48
N ALA A 561 0.15 -2.42 4.51
CA ALA A 561 1.41 -3.16 4.60
C ALA A 561 1.14 -4.65 4.77
N GLY A 562 1.40 -5.46 3.75
CA GLY A 562 0.90 -6.83 3.71
C GLY A 562 1.82 -7.87 3.07
N THR A 563 1.45 -9.13 3.24
CA THR A 563 2.09 -10.28 2.57
C THR A 563 1.03 -11.25 2.06
N SER A 564 1.15 -11.71 0.81
CA SER A 564 0.34 -12.82 0.29
C SER A 564 1.11 -14.14 0.22
N GLY A 565 2.38 -14.16 0.61
CA GLY A 565 3.19 -15.37 0.78
C GLY A 565 3.69 -15.55 2.21
N SER A 566 4.60 -16.51 2.42
CA SER A 566 5.08 -16.95 3.74
C SER A 566 5.90 -15.92 4.53
N GLY A 567 6.29 -14.79 3.93
CA GLY A 567 7.03 -13.74 4.62
C GLY A 567 6.20 -12.99 5.66
N LYS A 568 6.85 -12.25 6.56
CA LYS A 568 6.14 -11.37 7.52
C LYS A 568 5.69 -10.10 6.82
N ALA A 569 4.47 -9.65 7.10
CA ALA A 569 4.00 -8.34 6.66
C ALA A 569 4.76 -7.21 7.37
N GLY A 570 4.90 -6.09 6.69
CA GLY A 570 5.54 -4.89 7.23
C GLY A 570 4.63 -4.13 8.19
N SER A 571 5.21 -3.13 8.87
CA SER A 571 4.49 -2.31 9.85
C SER A 571 4.13 -0.94 9.29
N ILE A 572 3.02 -0.36 9.76
CA ILE A 572 2.60 1.01 9.48
C ILE A 572 2.81 1.84 10.74
N SER A 573 3.56 2.93 10.64
CA SER A 573 3.78 3.88 11.74
C SER A 573 3.42 5.30 11.33
N ILE A 574 2.50 5.93 12.06
CA ILE A 574 2.04 7.30 11.79
C ILE A 574 2.29 8.17 13.01
N HIS A 575 3.04 9.26 12.83
CA HIS A 575 3.27 10.31 13.81
C HIS A 575 2.62 11.62 13.35
N ALA A 576 1.45 11.96 13.89
CA ALA A 576 0.71 13.16 13.50
C ALA A 576 -0.07 13.83 14.64
N LYS A 577 -0.13 15.16 14.72
CA LYS A 577 -0.96 15.87 15.70
C LYS A 577 -2.45 15.55 15.53
N ALA A 578 -2.90 15.39 14.30
CA ALA A 578 -4.25 14.93 13.99
C ALA A 578 -4.24 13.86 12.89
N LEU A 579 -4.92 12.75 13.13
CA LEU A 579 -5.17 11.69 12.15
C LEU A 579 -6.68 11.49 11.98
N SER A 580 -7.17 11.59 10.75
CA SER A 580 -8.57 11.35 10.38
C SER A 580 -8.64 10.24 9.34
N VAL A 581 -9.46 9.22 9.58
CA VAL A 581 -9.76 8.14 8.61
C VAL A 581 -11.26 8.03 8.44
N THR A 582 -11.75 8.43 7.27
CA THR A 582 -13.18 8.58 7.00
C THR A 582 -13.61 7.93 5.68
N ASP A 583 -14.92 7.85 5.46
CA ASP A 583 -15.53 7.43 4.20
C ASP A 583 -15.02 6.10 3.64
N HIS A 584 -14.95 5.04 4.46
CA HIS A 584 -14.43 3.71 4.12
C HIS A 584 -12.92 3.62 3.85
N ALA A 585 -12.16 4.65 4.18
CA ALA A 585 -10.71 4.58 4.08
C ALA A 585 -10.12 3.55 5.07
N ILE A 586 -9.04 2.89 4.67
CA ILE A 586 -8.47 1.76 5.42
C ILE A 586 -6.98 2.00 5.72
N ILE A 587 -6.58 1.78 6.98
CA ILE A 587 -5.19 1.56 7.38
C ILE A 587 -5.07 0.10 7.80
N ALA A 588 -4.34 -0.74 7.05
CA ALA A 588 -4.32 -2.16 7.32
C ALA A 588 -2.94 -2.82 7.20
N THR A 589 -2.68 -3.77 8.08
CA THR A 589 -1.67 -4.80 7.83
C THR A 589 -2.33 -6.15 7.58
N SER A 590 -1.81 -6.93 6.64
CA SER A 590 -2.40 -8.24 6.33
C SER A 590 -1.40 -9.34 5.98
N ALA A 591 -1.73 -10.57 6.31
CA ALA A 591 -1.01 -11.76 5.86
C ALA A 591 -1.98 -12.85 5.38
N SER A 592 -1.75 -13.51 4.24
CA SER A 592 -2.70 -14.51 3.69
C SER A 592 -2.21 -15.97 3.57
N ASP A 593 -0.91 -16.22 3.78
CA ASP A 593 -0.30 -17.58 3.79
C ASP A 593 0.24 -17.87 5.21
N THR A 594 1.38 -18.55 5.37
CA THR A 594 2.05 -18.77 6.67
C THR A 594 2.69 -17.51 7.29
N GLY A 595 2.56 -16.34 6.66
CA GLY A 595 3.13 -15.08 7.14
C GLY A 595 2.42 -14.52 8.37
N ASN A 596 3.15 -13.82 9.25
CA ASN A 596 2.53 -13.04 10.33
C ASN A 596 2.11 -11.67 9.80
N ALA A 597 0.92 -11.19 10.19
CA ALA A 597 0.52 -9.82 9.93
C ALA A 597 1.36 -8.81 10.73
N GLY A 598 1.55 -7.62 10.19
CA GLY A 598 2.44 -6.59 10.73
C GLY A 598 1.76 -5.71 11.77
N THR A 599 2.50 -4.77 12.36
CA THR A 599 1.95 -3.88 13.40
C THR A 599 1.44 -2.57 12.81
N VAL A 600 0.31 -2.06 13.31
CA VAL A 600 -0.14 -0.68 13.09
C VAL A 600 0.14 0.12 14.36
N MET A 601 0.95 1.18 14.26
CA MET A 601 1.35 2.02 15.37
C MET A 601 0.98 3.48 15.08
N LEU A 602 0.00 4.01 15.81
CA LEU A 602 -0.49 5.37 15.66
C LEU A 602 -0.05 6.17 16.88
N ASN A 603 0.84 7.14 16.68
CA ASN A 603 1.26 8.07 17.71
C ASN A 603 0.74 9.45 17.32
N VAL A 604 -0.34 9.89 17.97
CA VAL A 604 -1.08 11.05 17.51
C VAL A 604 -1.47 12.00 18.64
N GLY A 605 -1.86 13.24 18.31
CA GLY A 605 -2.57 14.09 19.28
C GLY A 605 -4.03 13.65 19.38
N THR A 606 -4.73 13.70 18.25
CA THR A 606 -6.12 13.25 18.11
C THR A 606 -6.26 12.20 17.00
N LEU A 607 -7.01 11.14 17.27
CA LEU A 607 -7.47 10.16 16.26
C LEU A 607 -8.99 10.28 16.07
N ASP A 608 -9.42 10.51 14.84
CA ASP A 608 -10.82 10.50 14.42
C ASP A 608 -11.06 9.37 13.38
N LEU A 609 -11.88 8.39 13.74
CA LEU A 609 -12.34 7.32 12.87
C LEU A 609 -13.86 7.43 12.72
N ALA A 610 -14.33 7.76 11.51
CA ALA A 610 -15.76 7.94 11.25
C ALA A 610 -16.17 7.41 9.86
N SER A 611 -17.46 7.40 9.56
CA SER A 611 -18.02 6.99 8.26
C SER A 611 -17.43 5.69 7.70
N ARG A 612 -17.38 4.62 8.52
CA ARG A 612 -16.79 3.30 8.18
C ARG A 612 -15.27 3.30 7.96
N GLY A 613 -14.56 4.31 8.43
CA GLY A 613 -13.10 4.30 8.51
C GLY A 613 -12.60 3.10 9.31
N SER A 614 -11.53 2.46 8.85
CA SER A 614 -11.05 1.19 9.40
C SER A 614 -9.56 1.18 9.66
N VAL A 615 -9.18 0.69 10.84
CA VAL A 615 -7.80 0.33 11.17
C VAL A 615 -7.77 -1.16 11.48
N ALA A 616 -6.97 -1.93 10.72
CA ALA A 616 -7.01 -3.38 10.79
C ALA A 616 -5.63 -4.05 10.83
N SER A 617 -5.55 -5.20 11.49
CA SER A 617 -4.44 -6.14 11.34
C SER A 617 -4.97 -7.56 11.21
N ALA A 618 -4.87 -8.14 10.01
CA ALA A 618 -5.53 -9.40 9.68
C ALA A 618 -4.55 -10.49 9.24
N SER A 619 -4.71 -11.70 9.76
CA SER A 619 -4.14 -12.91 9.18
C SER A 619 -5.27 -13.74 8.59
N GLU A 620 -5.36 -13.73 7.27
CA GLU A 620 -6.33 -14.47 6.48
C GLU A 620 -5.72 -15.81 6.06
N TYR A 621 -6.50 -16.87 6.10
CA TYR A 621 -6.14 -18.15 5.54
C TYR A 621 -7.41 -18.67 4.88
N PRO A 622 -7.43 -18.88 3.55
CA PRO A 622 -8.51 -19.59 2.92
C PRO A 622 -8.46 -21.04 3.42
N GLU A 623 -9.36 -21.39 4.34
CA GLU A 623 -9.57 -22.80 4.70
C GLU A 623 -10.14 -23.52 3.48
N ALA A 624 -9.36 -24.44 2.87
CA ALA A 624 -9.88 -25.39 1.90
C ALA A 624 -10.94 -26.28 2.56
N ARG A 625 -12.20 -26.16 2.14
CA ARG A 625 -13.31 -26.94 2.67
C ARG A 625 -13.42 -28.26 1.94
N VAL A 626 -13.53 -29.35 2.69
CA VAL A 626 -13.77 -30.68 2.10
C VAL A 626 -15.27 -30.98 2.11
N HIS A 627 -15.89 -30.97 0.94
CA HIS A 627 -17.30 -31.28 0.71
C HIS A 627 -17.46 -32.73 0.28
N ALA A 628 -18.09 -33.58 1.10
CA ALA A 628 -18.44 -34.93 0.68
C ALA A 628 -19.89 -34.96 0.20
N ILE A 629 -20.10 -35.21 -1.09
CA ILE A 629 -21.42 -35.32 -1.72
C ILE A 629 -21.69 -36.73 -2.19
N ALA A 630 -22.96 -37.13 -2.21
CA ALA A 630 -23.33 -38.49 -2.58
C ALA A 630 -23.20 -38.73 -4.08
N ASP A 631 -23.56 -37.72 -4.89
CA ASP A 631 -23.58 -37.75 -6.36
C ASP A 631 -23.31 -36.36 -6.95
N LEU A 632 -22.85 -36.30 -8.20
CA LEU A 632 -22.52 -35.05 -8.92
C LEU A 632 -23.70 -34.06 -8.99
N SER A 633 -24.94 -34.55 -8.94
CA SER A 633 -26.14 -33.67 -8.94
C SER A 633 -26.27 -32.79 -7.69
N GLU A 634 -25.53 -33.07 -6.61
CA GLU A 634 -25.51 -32.28 -5.37
C GLU A 634 -24.51 -31.12 -5.41
N LEU A 635 -23.67 -31.03 -6.46
CA LEU A 635 -22.66 -29.98 -6.61
C LEU A 635 -23.28 -28.57 -6.68
N GLU A 636 -24.43 -28.43 -7.35
CA GLU A 636 -25.18 -27.16 -7.46
C GLU A 636 -25.88 -26.74 -6.15
N SER A 637 -25.94 -27.65 -5.17
CA SER A 637 -26.54 -27.42 -3.85
C SER A 637 -25.52 -27.16 -2.74
N LEU A 638 -24.23 -27.21 -3.07
CA LEU A 638 -23.17 -26.84 -2.14
C LEU A 638 -23.25 -25.32 -1.83
N PRO A 639 -22.88 -24.90 -0.61
CA PRO A 639 -22.56 -23.50 -0.36
C PRO A 639 -21.53 -23.02 -1.38
N ALA A 640 -21.58 -21.75 -1.81
CA ALA A 640 -20.68 -21.21 -2.83
C ALA A 640 -19.21 -21.60 -2.52
N PRO A 641 -18.59 -22.49 -3.33
CA PRO A 641 -17.29 -23.06 -3.04
C PRO A 641 -16.18 -22.03 -3.30
N GLN A 642 -15.08 -22.12 -2.55
CA GLN A 642 -13.91 -21.26 -2.65
C GLN A 642 -12.76 -21.97 -3.36
N VAL A 643 -11.85 -21.21 -3.96
CA VAL A 643 -10.65 -21.74 -4.62
C VAL A 643 -9.83 -22.55 -3.60
N GLY A 644 -9.52 -23.81 -3.93
CA GLY A 644 -8.88 -24.76 -3.03
C GLY A 644 -9.84 -25.70 -2.29
N ASP A 645 -11.16 -25.47 -2.33
CA ASP A 645 -12.15 -26.40 -1.80
C ASP A 645 -12.06 -27.75 -2.52
N ILE A 646 -12.21 -28.84 -1.77
CA ILE A 646 -12.13 -30.20 -2.28
C ILE A 646 -13.53 -30.80 -2.23
N VAL A 647 -14.03 -31.32 -3.33
CA VAL A 647 -15.26 -32.11 -3.37
C VAL A 647 -14.93 -33.58 -3.55
N ILE A 648 -15.49 -34.41 -2.68
CA ILE A 648 -15.44 -35.86 -2.77
C ILE A 648 -16.85 -36.32 -3.17
N VAL A 649 -16.99 -36.78 -4.40
CA VAL A 649 -18.22 -37.38 -4.91
C VAL A 649 -18.16 -38.87 -4.66
N ARG A 650 -19.09 -39.42 -3.87
CA ARG A 650 -19.11 -40.87 -3.58
C ARG A 650 -19.42 -41.72 -4.81
N ASP A 651 -20.23 -41.23 -5.73
CA ASP A 651 -20.56 -41.90 -6.99
C ASP A 651 -20.76 -40.83 -8.08
N ILE A 652 -19.95 -40.86 -9.15
CA ILE A 652 -20.11 -39.94 -10.29
C ILE A 652 -21.14 -40.43 -11.32
N GLY A 653 -21.99 -41.39 -10.96
CA GLY A 653 -23.04 -41.98 -11.81
C GLY A 653 -22.62 -43.28 -12.51
N ASN A 654 -21.44 -43.80 -12.22
CA ASN A 654 -20.89 -45.06 -12.76
C ASN A 654 -20.47 -46.06 -11.67
N GLY A 655 -20.67 -45.75 -10.39
CA GLY A 655 -20.26 -46.56 -9.24
C GLY A 655 -18.83 -46.28 -8.73
N GLU A 656 -18.14 -45.27 -9.27
CA GLU A 656 -16.81 -44.84 -8.84
C GLU A 656 -16.87 -43.50 -8.09
N SER A 657 -16.02 -43.35 -7.07
CA SER A 657 -15.85 -42.08 -6.36
C SER A 657 -14.82 -41.20 -7.05
N ALA A 658 -15.05 -39.89 -7.10
CA ALA A 658 -14.09 -38.92 -7.63
C ALA A 658 -13.77 -37.84 -6.59
N THR A 659 -12.53 -37.41 -6.54
CA THR A 659 -12.11 -36.23 -5.78
C THR A 659 -11.74 -35.15 -6.77
N ALA A 660 -12.26 -33.94 -6.58
CA ALA A 660 -11.92 -32.78 -7.39
C ALA A 660 -11.63 -31.59 -6.50
N ILE A 661 -10.77 -30.68 -6.96
CA ILE A 661 -10.44 -29.42 -6.30
C ILE A 661 -10.96 -28.25 -7.12
N LEU A 662 -11.47 -27.21 -6.48
CA LEU A 662 -11.90 -26.00 -7.17
C LEU A 662 -10.68 -25.12 -7.49
N ASP A 663 -10.45 -24.83 -8.77
CA ASP A 663 -9.33 -24.00 -9.22
C ASP A 663 -9.62 -22.49 -9.13
N ALA A 664 -8.60 -21.66 -9.42
CA ALA A 664 -8.70 -20.20 -9.42
C ALA A 664 -9.68 -19.62 -10.47
N ALA A 665 -10.12 -20.43 -11.43
CA ALA A 665 -11.10 -20.08 -12.45
C ALA A 665 -12.52 -20.62 -12.13
N ASN A 666 -12.73 -21.15 -10.91
CA ASN A 666 -13.96 -21.78 -10.43
C ASN A 666 -14.37 -23.06 -11.18
N ASN A 667 -13.40 -23.79 -11.75
CA ASN A 667 -13.61 -25.10 -12.33
C ASN A 667 -13.25 -26.19 -11.32
N TRP A 668 -14.04 -27.26 -11.29
CA TRP A 668 -13.72 -28.45 -10.51
C TRP A 668 -12.75 -29.34 -11.30
N ILE A 669 -11.49 -29.38 -10.88
CA ILE A 669 -10.44 -30.19 -11.50
C ILE A 669 -10.39 -31.56 -10.83
N PRO A 670 -10.63 -32.66 -11.56
CA PRO A 670 -10.49 -34.01 -11.03
C PRO A 670 -9.03 -34.32 -10.66
N LEU A 671 -8.80 -34.84 -9.45
CA LEU A 671 -7.50 -35.36 -9.04
C LEU A 671 -7.36 -36.80 -9.55
N THR A 672 -7.14 -36.95 -10.87
CA THR A 672 -7.13 -38.26 -11.54
C THR A 672 -5.75 -38.68 -12.08
N GLY A 673 -4.70 -37.89 -11.86
CA GLY A 673 -3.36 -38.11 -12.42
C GLY A 673 -2.34 -38.79 -11.47
N GLU A 674 -1.23 -39.27 -12.06
CA GLU A 674 -0.04 -39.74 -11.30
C GLU A 674 0.63 -38.61 -10.50
N VAL A 675 1.32 -38.97 -9.41
CA VAL A 675 2.11 -38.06 -8.57
C VAL A 675 3.59 -38.13 -8.98
N TYR A 676 4.17 -37.01 -9.40
CA TYR A 676 5.58 -36.88 -9.78
C TYR A 676 6.39 -36.23 -8.67
N GLN A 677 7.73 -36.26 -8.77
CA GLN A 677 8.62 -35.61 -7.81
C GLN A 677 9.61 -34.70 -8.53
N ALA A 678 9.87 -33.53 -7.93
CA ALA A 678 10.91 -32.59 -8.32
C ALA A 678 11.80 -32.29 -7.11
N GLU A 679 13.10 -32.07 -7.31
CA GLU A 679 14.04 -31.75 -6.23
C GLU A 679 13.85 -30.31 -5.74
N ASP A 680 13.54 -29.37 -6.63
CA ASP A 680 13.34 -27.96 -6.32
C ASP A 680 12.33 -27.30 -7.28
N MET A 681 11.99 -26.03 -7.00
CA MET A 681 11.05 -25.26 -7.81
C MET A 681 11.54 -25.03 -9.26
N ALA A 682 12.85 -25.05 -9.52
CA ALA A 682 13.38 -24.89 -10.86
C ALA A 682 13.14 -26.14 -11.72
N GLU A 683 13.25 -27.33 -11.12
CA GLU A 683 12.88 -28.57 -11.77
C GLU A 683 11.36 -28.63 -12.05
N LEU A 684 10.52 -28.20 -11.11
CA LEU A 684 9.06 -28.10 -11.29
C LEU A 684 8.67 -27.22 -12.49
N ASP A 685 9.32 -26.07 -12.66
CA ASP A 685 9.04 -25.16 -13.78
C ASP A 685 9.45 -25.76 -15.13
N THR A 686 10.59 -26.47 -15.19
CA THR A 686 11.03 -27.12 -16.44
C THR A 686 10.13 -28.28 -16.89
N MET A 687 9.36 -28.86 -15.95
CA MET A 687 8.43 -29.95 -16.26
C MET A 687 7.23 -29.52 -17.10
N ILE A 688 6.89 -28.22 -17.14
CA ILE A 688 5.82 -27.69 -18.02
C ILE A 688 6.23 -27.78 -19.50
N ASP A 689 7.52 -27.62 -19.80
CA ASP A 689 8.01 -27.39 -21.18
C ASP A 689 8.48 -28.65 -21.92
N TYR A 690 8.87 -29.72 -21.22
CA TYR A 690 9.65 -30.80 -21.85
C TYR A 690 9.10 -32.23 -21.75
N GLU A 691 8.14 -32.54 -20.85
CA GLU A 691 7.90 -33.96 -20.52
C GLU A 691 6.43 -34.43 -20.38
N TYR A 692 5.41 -33.60 -20.59
CA TYR A 692 4.00 -34.05 -20.50
C TYR A 692 3.26 -34.16 -21.85
N PRO A 693 2.48 -35.24 -22.06
CA PRO A 693 1.73 -35.46 -23.28
C PRO A 693 0.45 -34.59 -23.30
N ALA A 694 -0.14 -34.40 -24.49
CA ALA A 694 -1.24 -33.48 -24.78
C ALA A 694 -2.61 -33.86 -24.17
N ASP A 695 -2.62 -34.56 -23.03
CA ASP A 695 -3.76 -35.18 -22.38
C ASP A 695 -3.62 -35.22 -20.85
N GLY A 696 -3.90 -34.11 -20.14
CA GLY A 696 -4.27 -34.19 -18.71
C GLY A 696 -4.18 -32.91 -17.85
N GLU A 697 -5.32 -32.38 -17.45
CA GLU A 697 -5.50 -31.56 -16.22
C GLU A 697 -5.48 -32.49 -14.98
N GLY A 698 -4.94 -32.06 -13.84
CA GLY A 698 -5.04 -32.81 -12.56
C GLY A 698 -3.84 -33.69 -12.15
N HIS A 699 -2.67 -33.54 -12.77
CA HIS A 699 -1.42 -34.20 -12.34
C HIS A 699 -0.83 -33.53 -11.10
N THR A 700 -0.30 -34.30 -10.16
CA THR A 700 0.30 -33.77 -8.92
C THR A 700 1.82 -33.89 -8.96
N VAL A 701 2.57 -32.88 -8.53
CA VAL A 701 4.04 -32.94 -8.36
C VAL A 701 4.38 -32.57 -6.93
N VAL A 702 5.24 -33.36 -6.29
CA VAL A 702 5.82 -33.01 -4.99
C VAL A 702 7.24 -32.50 -5.19
N VAL A 703 7.47 -31.25 -4.82
CA VAL A 703 8.78 -30.62 -4.82
C VAL A 703 9.43 -30.87 -3.47
N ARG A 704 10.69 -31.32 -3.45
CA ARG A 704 11.42 -31.67 -2.21
C ARG A 704 11.86 -30.43 -1.41
N ASP A 705 12.17 -29.34 -2.10
CA ASP A 705 12.34 -28.01 -1.53
C ASP A 705 11.44 -27.02 -2.29
N GLY A 706 10.31 -26.66 -1.67
CA GLY A 706 9.35 -25.69 -2.20
C GLY A 706 9.82 -24.24 -2.14
N GLY A 707 11.10 -23.99 -1.82
CA GLY A 707 11.69 -22.65 -1.67
C GLY A 707 11.84 -22.18 -0.22
N ASP A 708 11.49 -23.03 0.77
CA ASP A 708 11.57 -22.78 2.21
C ASP A 708 12.43 -23.83 2.97
N GLY A 709 13.13 -24.71 2.24
CA GLY A 709 13.89 -25.83 2.79
C GLY A 709 13.05 -27.04 3.19
N LYS A 710 11.76 -27.09 2.81
CA LYS A 710 10.83 -28.19 3.10
C LYS A 710 10.07 -28.63 1.82
N PRO A 711 9.50 -29.85 1.79
CA PRO A 711 8.72 -30.32 0.64
C PRO A 711 7.35 -29.63 0.48
N ALA A 712 6.85 -29.49 -0.75
CA ALA A 712 5.53 -28.94 -1.09
C ALA A 712 4.86 -29.67 -2.27
N SER A 713 3.53 -29.84 -2.25
CA SER A 713 2.75 -30.49 -3.32
C SER A 713 2.05 -29.49 -4.24
N PHE A 714 1.99 -29.78 -5.54
CA PHE A 714 1.38 -28.93 -6.58
C PHE A 714 0.53 -29.74 -7.55
N VAL A 715 -0.50 -29.15 -8.16
CA VAL A 715 -1.38 -29.78 -9.17
C VAL A 715 -1.40 -28.95 -10.45
N TYR A 716 -1.27 -29.60 -11.61
CA TYR A 716 -1.30 -28.93 -12.92
C TYR A 716 -2.73 -28.65 -13.38
N ASN A 717 -3.03 -27.39 -13.72
CA ASN A 717 -4.37 -26.95 -14.09
C ASN A 717 -4.68 -26.98 -15.61
N GLY A 718 -3.76 -27.46 -16.47
CA GLY A 718 -3.96 -27.55 -17.93
C GLY A 718 -3.74 -26.26 -18.73
N TYR A 719 -3.65 -25.10 -18.06
CA TYR A 719 -3.44 -23.79 -18.70
C TYR A 719 -2.05 -23.20 -18.35
N LEU A 720 -1.01 -24.06 -18.26
CA LEU A 720 0.40 -23.72 -18.00
C LEU A 720 0.74 -23.27 -16.56
N ALA A 721 -0.02 -23.67 -15.52
CA ALA A 721 0.32 -23.32 -14.14
C ALA A 721 0.19 -24.48 -13.13
N TRP A 722 1.12 -24.52 -12.17
CA TRP A 722 1.12 -25.39 -11.00
C TRP A 722 0.39 -24.73 -9.82
N VAL A 723 -0.56 -25.44 -9.20
CA VAL A 723 -1.38 -24.97 -8.07
C VAL A 723 -0.99 -25.75 -6.82
N ARG A 724 -0.46 -25.08 -5.78
CA ARG A 724 -0.07 -25.74 -4.53
C ARG A 724 -1.27 -26.34 -3.78
N ILE A 725 -1.15 -27.56 -3.24
CA ILE A 725 -2.23 -28.24 -2.48
C ILE A 725 -1.78 -28.69 -1.08
N SER A 726 -2.74 -28.80 -0.15
CA SER A 726 -2.54 -29.29 1.23
C SER A 726 -3.18 -30.69 1.39
N ASN A 727 -2.43 -31.68 1.90
CA ASN A 727 -2.75 -33.10 1.74
C ASN A 727 -3.75 -33.66 2.80
N LEU A 728 -4.85 -34.28 2.33
CA LEU A 728 -5.73 -35.17 3.11
C LEU A 728 -6.06 -36.41 2.24
N TYR A 729 -5.82 -37.61 2.75
CA TYR A 729 -6.02 -38.85 1.97
C TYR A 729 -7.17 -39.70 2.53
N THR A 730 -8.05 -40.22 1.66
CA THR A 730 -9.11 -41.17 2.06
C THR A 730 -8.89 -42.49 1.33
N VAL A 731 -8.75 -43.60 2.06
CA VAL A 731 -8.55 -44.94 1.47
C VAL A 731 -9.54 -45.95 2.04
N THR A 732 -10.07 -46.81 1.16
CA THR A 732 -11.10 -47.81 1.51
C THR A 732 -10.54 -49.04 2.22
N ASP A 733 -9.27 -49.39 1.98
CA ASP A 733 -8.59 -50.55 2.57
C ASP A 733 -7.08 -50.28 2.79
N ILE A 734 -6.53 -50.79 3.89
CA ILE A 734 -5.13 -50.58 4.31
C ILE A 734 -4.11 -51.22 3.37
N GLU A 735 -4.54 -52.16 2.51
CA GLU A 735 -3.68 -52.83 1.53
C GLU A 735 -3.42 -51.99 0.26
N GLN A 736 -4.13 -50.88 0.04
CA GLN A 736 -3.87 -49.94 -1.07
C GLN A 736 -2.77 -48.90 -0.76
N ARG A 737 -2.12 -49.02 0.40
CA ARG A 737 -1.15 -48.10 1.01
C ARG A 737 0.13 -47.86 0.20
N ASP A 738 0.57 -48.83 -0.59
CA ASP A 738 1.88 -48.77 -1.25
C ASP A 738 1.85 -48.03 -2.62
N ALA A 739 0.71 -47.46 -2.99
CA ALA A 739 0.49 -46.75 -4.27
C ALA A 739 0.63 -45.21 -4.18
N PHE A 740 0.77 -44.64 -2.97
CA PHE A 740 0.91 -43.21 -2.76
C PHE A 740 2.24 -42.87 -2.06
N PRO A 741 2.97 -41.83 -2.49
CA PRO A 741 4.10 -41.30 -1.72
C PRO A 741 3.55 -40.61 -0.48
N VAL A 742 3.90 -41.11 0.69
CA VAL A 742 3.36 -40.68 2.00
C VAL A 742 4.45 -40.00 2.83
N PHE A 743 4.12 -38.90 3.49
CA PHE A 743 5.04 -38.05 4.26
C PHE A 743 4.75 -38.11 5.77
N PRO A 744 5.78 -37.97 6.64
CA PRO A 744 5.56 -37.84 8.07
C PRO A 744 4.62 -36.66 8.39
N GLY A 745 3.48 -36.94 9.03
CA GLY A 745 2.42 -35.97 9.35
C GLY A 745 1.13 -36.14 8.55
N ASP A 746 1.15 -36.90 7.45
CA ASP A 746 -0.04 -37.13 6.63
C ASP A 746 -1.13 -37.85 7.42
N VAL A 747 -2.38 -37.38 7.31
CA VAL A 747 -3.55 -37.96 8.00
C VAL A 747 -4.43 -38.67 6.98
N ALA A 748 -4.75 -39.95 7.24
CA ALA A 748 -5.67 -40.74 6.43
C ALA A 748 -6.86 -41.23 7.24
N ARG A 749 -8.04 -41.22 6.60
CA ARG A 749 -9.27 -41.82 7.16
C ARG A 749 -9.50 -43.18 6.51
N ILE A 750 -9.59 -44.23 7.33
CA ILE A 750 -9.84 -45.61 6.86
C ILE A 750 -11.29 -45.99 7.15
N GLU A 751 -12.05 -46.34 6.10
CA GLU A 751 -13.50 -46.53 6.22
C GLU A 751 -13.95 -47.92 6.69
N ASN A 752 -13.12 -48.97 6.55
CA ASN A 752 -13.58 -50.35 6.69
C ASN A 752 -13.10 -51.10 7.96
N MET A 753 -13.11 -50.42 9.12
CA MET A 753 -12.89 -51.06 10.43
C MET A 753 -14.07 -50.90 11.40
N GLY A 754 -15.29 -50.73 10.88
CA GLY A 754 -16.52 -50.69 11.69
C GLY A 754 -16.72 -49.42 12.52
N ASN A 755 -15.69 -48.57 12.62
CA ASN A 755 -15.72 -47.17 13.06
C ASN A 755 -14.59 -46.46 12.30
N PRO A 756 -14.79 -45.28 11.69
CA PRO A 756 -13.73 -44.59 10.96
C PRO A 756 -12.63 -44.16 11.95
N GLU A 757 -11.42 -44.69 11.77
CA GLU A 757 -10.22 -44.30 12.53
C GLU A 757 -9.33 -43.40 11.67
N TYR A 758 -8.87 -42.29 12.27
CA TYR A 758 -7.84 -41.44 11.71
C TYR A 758 -6.47 -42.03 12.05
N VAL A 759 -5.64 -42.22 11.03
CA VAL A 759 -4.26 -42.69 11.15
C VAL A 759 -3.31 -41.63 10.63
N THR A 760 -2.16 -41.45 11.28
CA THR A 760 -1.12 -40.50 10.87
C THR A 760 0.13 -41.25 10.44
N TYR A 761 0.71 -40.91 9.29
CA TYR A 761 1.96 -41.52 8.82
C TYR A 761 3.15 -40.86 9.48
N THR A 762 4.13 -41.62 9.98
CA THR A 762 5.30 -41.04 10.67
C THR A 762 6.57 -41.00 9.81
N GLY A 763 6.45 -41.19 8.50
CA GLY A 763 7.60 -41.35 7.61
C GLY A 763 8.19 -42.77 7.57
N GLN A 764 7.65 -43.69 8.36
CA GLN A 764 7.99 -45.12 8.31
C GLN A 764 6.74 -46.02 8.36
N GLU A 765 5.76 -45.72 9.21
CA GLU A 765 4.49 -46.46 9.29
C GLU A 765 3.29 -45.58 9.66
N TRP A 766 2.07 -46.07 9.40
CA TRP A 766 0.80 -45.41 9.73
C TRP A 766 0.32 -45.84 11.11
N ILE A 767 0.01 -44.89 12.00
CA ILE A 767 -0.41 -45.16 13.38
C ILE A 767 -1.78 -44.53 13.70
N PRO A 768 -2.74 -45.27 14.30
CA PRO A 768 -4.00 -44.69 14.78
C PRO A 768 -3.80 -43.79 16.00
N SER A 769 -4.45 -42.61 16.01
CA SER A 769 -4.39 -41.66 17.13
C SER A 769 -5.05 -42.23 18.38
N LYS A 770 -4.32 -42.33 19.51
CA LYS A 770 -4.83 -42.98 20.72
C LYS A 770 -5.17 -42.03 21.88
N ALA A 771 -4.26 -41.16 22.33
CA ALA A 771 -4.50 -40.24 23.45
C ALA A 771 -3.86 -38.86 23.23
N VAL A 772 -4.58 -37.79 23.62
CA VAL A 772 -4.09 -36.41 23.62
C VAL A 772 -3.77 -36.00 25.06
N HIS A 773 -2.52 -35.64 25.31
CA HIS A 773 -1.99 -35.15 26.57
C HIS A 773 -1.80 -33.62 26.46
N SER A 774 -2.08 -32.88 27.52
CA SER A 774 -1.80 -31.43 27.60
C SER A 774 -0.79 -31.19 28.70
N VAL A 775 0.27 -30.45 28.41
CA VAL A 775 1.41 -30.23 29.30
C VAL A 775 1.89 -28.79 29.20
N ASP A 776 2.46 -28.25 30.29
CA ASP A 776 2.76 -26.82 30.35
C ASP A 776 4.08 -26.46 29.65
N SER A 777 5.00 -27.42 29.49
CA SER A 777 6.32 -27.20 28.87
C SER A 777 6.91 -28.45 28.22
N LEU A 778 7.88 -28.26 27.31
CA LEU A 778 8.62 -29.37 26.67
C LEU A 778 9.28 -30.32 27.69
N ALA A 779 9.71 -29.81 28.84
CA ALA A 779 10.34 -30.64 29.89
C ALA A 779 9.35 -31.60 30.56
N GLU A 780 8.07 -31.22 30.61
CA GLU A 780 6.99 -32.08 31.13
C GLU A 780 6.54 -33.09 30.07
N MET A 781 6.55 -32.70 28.80
CA MET A 781 6.27 -33.56 27.64
C MET A 781 7.18 -34.81 27.61
N ASP A 782 8.47 -34.65 27.93
CA ASP A 782 9.44 -35.74 27.98
C ASP A 782 9.22 -36.74 29.14
N SER A 783 8.36 -36.40 30.11
CA SER A 783 8.09 -37.21 31.30
C SER A 783 6.76 -37.98 31.25
N LEU A 784 5.97 -37.79 30.20
CA LEU A 784 4.67 -38.42 30.03
C LEU A 784 4.80 -39.94 29.79
N PRO A 785 3.91 -40.76 30.36
CA PRO A 785 3.82 -42.19 30.03
C PRO A 785 3.15 -42.36 28.66
N ILE A 786 3.96 -42.23 27.60
CA ILE A 786 3.50 -42.16 26.21
C ILE A 786 3.62 -43.47 25.45
N GLN A 787 2.71 -43.68 24.51
CA GLN A 787 2.78 -44.72 23.50
C GLN A 787 2.87 -44.09 22.10
N LYS A 788 3.44 -44.84 21.15
CA LYS A 788 3.48 -44.44 19.74
C LYS A 788 2.07 -44.06 19.23
N GLY A 789 1.90 -42.84 18.73
CA GLY A 789 0.62 -42.25 18.31
C GLY A 789 -0.07 -41.35 19.34
N ASP A 790 0.56 -41.08 20.48
CA ASP A 790 0.08 -40.10 21.46
C ASP A 790 0.45 -38.67 21.04
N VAL A 791 -0.46 -37.71 21.27
CA VAL A 791 -0.28 -36.29 20.94
C VAL A 791 -0.06 -35.51 22.22
N ALA A 792 0.94 -34.64 22.28
CA ALA A 792 1.13 -33.68 23.36
C ALA A 792 0.86 -32.26 22.87
N LYS A 793 -0.10 -31.58 23.50
CA LYS A 793 -0.27 -30.12 23.37
C LYS A 793 0.60 -29.48 24.44
N VAL A 794 1.67 -28.82 24.03
CA VAL A 794 2.59 -28.12 24.92
C VAL A 794 2.20 -26.66 24.95
N ALA A 795 1.86 -26.11 26.12
CA ALA A 795 1.42 -24.72 26.24
C ALA A 795 2.54 -23.71 25.92
N ASP A 796 3.79 -24.05 26.21
CA ASP A 796 4.99 -23.27 25.86
C ASP A 796 6.12 -24.18 25.37
N ALA A 797 6.39 -24.14 24.06
CA ALA A 797 7.49 -24.89 23.43
C ALA A 797 8.87 -24.21 23.57
N GLY A 798 9.03 -23.30 24.52
CA GLY A 798 10.27 -22.55 24.76
C GLY A 798 10.41 -21.30 23.88
N ASN A 799 9.38 -20.96 23.11
CA ASN A 799 9.24 -19.76 22.29
C ASN A 799 8.02 -18.90 22.70
N GLY A 800 7.34 -19.23 23.80
CA GLY A 800 6.13 -18.56 24.25
C GLY A 800 4.87 -18.92 23.46
N ALA A 801 4.92 -19.96 22.61
CA ALA A 801 3.79 -20.44 21.82
C ALA A 801 3.38 -21.86 22.22
N ALA A 802 2.08 -22.15 22.07
CA ALA A 802 1.57 -23.50 22.22
C ALA A 802 1.84 -24.29 20.92
N GLU A 803 2.58 -25.38 21.03
CA GLU A 803 2.86 -26.27 19.89
C GLU A 803 2.31 -27.66 20.20
N SER A 804 1.79 -28.30 19.16
CA SER A 804 1.29 -29.67 19.26
C SER A 804 2.31 -30.61 18.63
N PHE A 805 2.65 -31.66 19.38
CA PHE A 805 3.61 -32.67 19.02
C PHE A 805 2.95 -34.04 18.96
N ILE A 806 3.39 -34.90 18.06
CA ILE A 806 2.99 -36.31 18.02
C ILE A 806 4.20 -37.20 18.28
N PHE A 807 4.02 -38.22 19.12
CA PHE A 807 5.08 -39.17 19.47
C PHE A 807 5.11 -40.33 18.49
N ASP A 808 6.19 -40.44 17.72
CA ASP A 808 6.34 -41.43 16.64
C ASP A 808 6.86 -42.80 17.10
N GLY A 809 7.16 -42.93 18.40
CA GLY A 809 7.73 -44.13 19.02
C GLY A 809 9.24 -44.06 19.27
N GLU A 810 9.96 -43.10 18.68
CA GLU A 810 11.38 -42.79 18.92
C GLU A 810 11.59 -41.37 19.47
N GLY A 811 10.71 -40.40 19.15
CA GLY A 811 10.73 -39.01 19.59
C GLY A 811 9.44 -38.21 19.29
N TRP A 812 9.43 -36.92 19.64
CA TRP A 812 8.30 -36.00 19.43
C TRP A 812 8.48 -35.15 18.16
N ILE A 813 7.43 -35.01 17.35
CA ILE A 813 7.43 -34.28 16.06
C ILE A 813 6.38 -33.15 16.06
N SER A 814 6.74 -31.92 15.70
CA SER A 814 5.84 -30.73 15.60
C SER A 814 5.13 -30.61 14.24
N PHE A 815 3.87 -30.14 14.19
CA PHE A 815 3.15 -29.80 12.95
C PHE A 815 2.74 -28.31 12.88
N TYR A 816 2.86 -27.66 11.71
CA TYR A 816 2.79 -26.19 11.51
C TYR A 816 1.49 -25.70 10.84
N MET A 817 0.86 -24.68 11.43
CA MET A 817 0.11 -23.59 10.77
C MET A 817 0.44 -22.31 11.58
N THR A 818 1.19 -21.35 11.02
CA THR A 818 1.90 -20.35 11.87
C THR A 818 1.98 -18.93 11.29
N GLY A 819 0.84 -18.30 10.98
CA GLY A 819 0.75 -16.86 10.75
C GLY A 819 -0.15 -16.18 11.79
N ASN A 820 0.39 -15.50 12.81
CA ASN A 820 -0.43 -14.76 13.78
C ASN A 820 -0.86 -13.39 13.23
N ALA A 821 -2.02 -12.90 13.67
CA ALA A 821 -2.40 -11.52 13.42
C ALA A 821 -1.50 -10.54 14.20
N GLY A 822 -1.32 -9.34 13.65
CA GLY A 822 -0.42 -8.32 14.17
C GLY A 822 -1.09 -7.44 15.23
N THR A 823 -0.31 -6.56 15.84
CA THR A 823 -0.80 -5.68 16.92
C THR A 823 -1.27 -4.34 16.36
N ILE A 824 -2.28 -3.75 17.00
CA ILE A 824 -2.64 -2.34 16.80
C ILE A 824 -2.37 -1.59 18.10
N SER A 825 -1.53 -0.56 18.04
CA SER A 825 -1.18 0.28 19.17
C SER A 825 -1.47 1.73 18.83
N ILE A 826 -2.31 2.36 19.66
CA ILE A 826 -2.73 3.75 19.52
C ILE A 826 -2.29 4.48 20.78
N ASN A 827 -1.42 5.47 20.61
CA ASN A 827 -1.03 6.42 21.64
C ASN A 827 -1.51 7.80 21.21
N ALA A 828 -2.51 8.35 21.90
CA ALA A 828 -3.10 9.65 21.60
C ALA A 828 -2.88 10.61 22.78
N ASP A 829 -2.20 11.73 22.55
CA ASP A 829 -1.94 12.70 23.63
C ASP A 829 -3.23 13.39 24.13
N GLU A 830 -4.26 13.52 23.29
CA GLU A 830 -5.50 14.24 23.61
C GLU A 830 -6.75 13.35 23.53
N ALA A 831 -7.07 12.79 22.35
CA ALA A 831 -8.34 12.11 22.17
C ALA A 831 -8.34 11.01 21.09
N VAL A 832 -9.18 10.00 21.32
CA VAL A 832 -9.55 8.98 20.32
C VAL A 832 -11.06 8.97 20.19
N GLU A 833 -11.56 9.27 19.00
CA GLU A 833 -12.99 9.30 18.65
C GLU A 833 -13.29 8.25 17.57
N LEU A 834 -14.19 7.32 17.87
CA LEU A 834 -14.70 6.31 16.94
C LEU A 834 -16.21 6.52 16.78
N ALA A 835 -16.69 6.77 15.56
CA ALA A 835 -18.09 7.03 15.26
C ALA A 835 -18.55 6.33 13.96
N ASP A 836 -19.86 6.36 13.68
CA ASP A 836 -20.45 6.04 12.36
C ASP A 836 -19.93 4.74 11.71
N ASP A 837 -20.12 3.61 12.41
CA ASP A 837 -19.68 2.26 11.98
C ASP A 837 -18.14 2.09 11.83
N ALA A 838 -17.32 2.95 12.43
CA ALA A 838 -15.85 2.79 12.40
C ALA A 838 -15.39 1.48 13.05
N THR A 839 -14.28 0.92 12.54
CA THR A 839 -13.76 -0.37 13.02
C THR A 839 -12.28 -0.33 13.35
N LEU A 840 -11.93 -0.86 14.52
CA LEU A 840 -10.57 -1.14 14.94
C LEU A 840 -10.45 -2.66 15.19
N THR A 841 -9.79 -3.39 14.29
CA THR A 841 -9.92 -4.86 14.26
C THR A 841 -8.60 -5.59 14.12
N THR A 842 -8.36 -6.57 14.98
CA THR A 842 -7.37 -7.62 14.74
C THR A 842 -8.08 -8.93 14.48
N SER A 843 -7.74 -9.63 13.40
CA SER A 843 -8.44 -10.86 13.02
C SER A 843 -7.48 -11.96 12.59
N SER A 844 -7.73 -13.19 13.04
CA SER A 844 -6.98 -14.37 12.62
C SER A 844 -7.90 -15.48 12.11
N SER A 845 -7.40 -16.29 11.17
CA SER A 845 -8.06 -17.47 10.62
C SER A 845 -7.07 -18.62 10.43
N GLY A 846 -7.55 -19.86 10.25
CA GLY A 846 -6.66 -21.02 10.12
C GLY A 846 -6.02 -21.52 11.42
N GLY A 847 -6.60 -21.19 12.58
CA GLY A 847 -6.20 -21.74 13.89
C GLY A 847 -5.11 -20.98 14.63
N VAL A 848 -4.75 -19.79 14.15
CA VAL A 848 -3.71 -18.91 14.70
C VAL A 848 -4.27 -17.83 15.64
N ARG A 849 -3.42 -17.23 16.48
CA ARG A 849 -3.83 -16.26 17.50
C ARG A 849 -4.17 -14.90 16.88
N ALA A 850 -5.26 -14.29 17.35
CA ALA A 850 -5.64 -12.93 16.98
C ALA A 850 -4.76 -11.89 17.67
N GLY A 851 -4.61 -10.74 17.02
CA GLY A 851 -3.71 -9.67 17.45
C GLY A 851 -4.19 -8.90 18.67
N GLU A 852 -3.28 -8.22 19.35
CA GLU A 852 -3.61 -7.34 20.48
C GLU A 852 -3.98 -5.93 20.00
N ILE A 853 -4.90 -5.29 20.73
CA ILE A 853 -5.25 -3.89 20.55
C ILE A 853 -4.95 -3.14 21.85
N SER A 854 -4.12 -2.10 21.78
CA SER A 854 -3.82 -1.23 22.93
C SER A 854 -4.13 0.22 22.55
N ILE A 855 -4.92 0.90 23.39
CA ILE A 855 -5.31 2.30 23.24
C ILE A 855 -4.91 3.05 24.51
N ASP A 856 -4.06 4.06 24.38
CA ASP A 856 -3.72 5.03 25.43
C ASP A 856 -4.17 6.42 24.96
N ALA A 857 -5.02 7.10 25.74
CA ALA A 857 -5.57 8.40 25.37
C ALA A 857 -6.01 9.26 26.58
N GLU A 858 -5.90 10.58 26.53
CA GLU A 858 -6.49 11.41 27.59
C GLU A 858 -8.03 11.27 27.63
N HIS A 859 -8.68 11.20 26.46
CA HIS A 859 -10.11 10.95 26.29
C HIS A 859 -10.39 9.87 25.22
N LEU A 860 -11.22 8.87 25.54
CA LEU A 860 -11.71 7.88 24.57
C LEU A 860 -13.24 7.95 24.44
N HIS A 861 -13.72 8.08 23.21
CA HIS A 861 -15.13 8.02 22.84
C HIS A 861 -15.37 7.00 21.74
N ILE A 862 -16.29 6.06 21.97
CA ILE A 862 -16.75 5.08 20.97
C ILE A 862 -18.27 5.19 20.88
N GLY A 863 -18.77 5.76 19.79
CA GLY A 863 -20.18 6.09 19.60
C GLY A 863 -20.82 5.41 18.39
N GLY A 864 -22.15 5.52 18.31
CA GLY A 864 -22.92 4.93 17.22
C GLY A 864 -22.78 3.40 17.20
N SER A 865 -22.39 2.81 16.06
CA SER A 865 -22.18 1.36 15.91
C SER A 865 -20.69 0.98 15.79
N ALA A 866 -19.79 1.87 16.22
CA ALA A 866 -18.36 1.62 16.09
C ALA A 866 -17.90 0.42 16.91
N SER A 867 -16.85 -0.27 16.44
CA SER A 867 -16.37 -1.50 17.08
C SER A 867 -14.85 -1.57 17.22
N VAL A 868 -14.42 -2.05 18.40
CA VAL A 868 -13.04 -2.46 18.69
C VAL A 868 -13.06 -3.96 18.91
N SER A 869 -12.40 -4.73 18.03
CA SER A 869 -12.53 -6.19 18.04
C SER A 869 -11.23 -6.94 17.81
N SER A 870 -11.04 -8.02 18.59
CA SER A 870 -9.92 -8.96 18.42
C SER A 870 -10.50 -10.37 18.29
N THR A 871 -10.49 -10.93 17.09
CA THR A 871 -11.27 -12.13 16.76
C THR A 871 -10.45 -13.24 16.12
N SER A 872 -10.63 -14.48 16.58
CA SER A 872 -10.10 -15.68 15.93
C SER A 872 -11.25 -16.52 15.37
N SER A 873 -11.25 -16.78 14.06
CA SER A 873 -12.35 -17.51 13.40
C SER A 873 -12.29 -19.03 13.54
N SER A 874 -11.21 -19.57 14.09
CA SER A 874 -10.94 -21.02 14.17
C SER A 874 -10.39 -21.39 15.56
N ILE A 875 -9.60 -22.47 15.69
CA ILE A 875 -9.11 -22.99 16.98
C ILE A 875 -8.17 -22.05 17.76
N GLY A 876 -7.72 -20.94 17.18
CA GLY A 876 -6.77 -20.03 17.79
C GLY A 876 -7.37 -19.15 18.89
N ASP A 877 -6.52 -18.66 19.78
CA ASP A 877 -6.91 -17.73 20.85
C ASP A 877 -7.25 -16.35 20.28
N ALA A 878 -8.22 -15.68 20.91
CA ALA A 878 -8.45 -14.26 20.65
C ALA A 878 -7.43 -13.39 21.39
N GLY A 879 -7.15 -12.20 20.86
CA GLY A 879 -6.16 -11.29 21.41
C GLY A 879 -6.71 -10.41 22.52
N ARG A 880 -5.79 -9.80 23.27
CA ARG A 880 -6.11 -8.88 24.36
C ARG A 880 -6.57 -7.54 23.80
N ILE A 881 -7.49 -6.89 24.50
CA ILE A 881 -7.84 -5.48 24.25
C ILE A 881 -7.54 -4.71 25.54
N GLU A 882 -6.63 -3.76 25.48
CA GLU A 882 -6.22 -2.90 26.60
C GLU A 882 -6.58 -1.45 26.27
N ILE A 883 -7.35 -0.82 27.14
CA ILE A 883 -7.77 0.57 27.02
C ILE A 883 -7.35 1.29 28.29
N ARG A 884 -6.46 2.26 28.16
CA ARG A 884 -6.07 3.18 29.22
C ARG A 884 -6.47 4.58 28.83
N SER A 885 -7.16 5.26 29.72
CA SER A 885 -7.44 6.68 29.55
C SER A 885 -7.16 7.47 30.81
N GLU A 886 -6.54 8.65 30.68
CA GLU A 886 -6.26 9.47 31.85
C GLU A 886 -7.53 10.02 32.50
N LYS A 887 -8.52 10.43 31.68
CA LYS A 887 -9.75 11.07 32.15
C LYS A 887 -10.99 10.22 31.90
N THR A 888 -11.38 9.99 30.66
CA THR A 888 -12.73 9.47 30.37
C THR A 888 -12.75 8.40 29.30
N VAL A 889 -13.48 7.31 29.56
CA VAL A 889 -13.91 6.35 28.54
C VAL A 889 -15.43 6.40 28.42
N THR A 890 -15.94 6.73 27.23
CA THR A 890 -17.39 6.78 26.95
C THR A 890 -17.76 5.88 25.79
N LEU A 891 -18.66 4.92 26.02
CA LEU A 891 -19.31 4.12 24.99
C LEU A 891 -20.79 4.48 24.92
N ASP A 892 -21.34 4.72 23.72
CA ASP A 892 -22.78 4.91 23.51
C ASP A 892 -23.30 4.28 22.21
N GLY A 893 -24.60 4.42 21.95
CA GLY A 893 -25.24 3.76 20.81
C GLY A 893 -25.21 2.24 20.94
N ASP A 894 -24.79 1.55 19.88
CA ASP A 894 -24.56 0.12 19.78
C ASP A 894 -23.04 -0.22 19.79
N ALA A 895 -22.20 0.68 20.31
CA ALA A 895 -20.74 0.52 20.31
C ALA A 895 -20.26 -0.76 21.00
N GLY A 896 -19.26 -1.43 20.41
CA GLY A 896 -18.79 -2.74 20.87
C GLY A 896 -17.29 -2.83 21.12
N ILE A 897 -16.89 -3.37 22.27
CA ILE A 897 -15.54 -3.88 22.53
C ILE A 897 -15.62 -5.39 22.68
N THR A 898 -15.05 -6.14 21.73
CA THR A 898 -15.23 -7.60 21.66
C THR A 898 -13.92 -8.34 21.46
N SER A 899 -13.60 -9.27 22.35
CA SER A 899 -12.53 -10.25 22.16
C SER A 899 -13.12 -11.65 22.08
N ALA A 900 -13.12 -12.25 20.89
CA ALA A 900 -13.91 -13.46 20.63
C ALA A 900 -13.20 -14.54 19.81
N THR A 901 -13.48 -15.80 20.13
CA THR A 901 -13.02 -16.97 19.36
C THR A 901 -14.21 -17.81 18.91
N PHE A 902 -14.21 -18.21 17.64
CA PHE A 902 -15.25 -19.05 17.05
C PHE A 902 -14.85 -20.54 17.02
N GLY A 903 -13.69 -20.90 17.58
CA GLY A 903 -13.24 -22.29 17.74
C GLY A 903 -12.95 -22.68 19.20
N GLN A 904 -12.04 -23.64 19.38
CA GLN A 904 -11.68 -24.21 20.69
C GLN A 904 -10.71 -23.33 21.51
N GLY A 905 -10.23 -22.23 20.94
CA GLY A 905 -9.28 -21.33 21.59
C GLY A 905 -9.88 -20.62 22.80
N ARG A 906 -9.03 -19.95 23.59
CA ARG A 906 -9.44 -19.08 24.69
C ARG A 906 -9.84 -17.71 24.13
N ALA A 907 -10.95 -17.15 24.62
CA ALA A 907 -11.29 -15.76 24.33
C ALA A 907 -10.35 -14.81 25.08
N GLY A 908 -10.01 -13.67 24.49
CA GLY A 908 -8.99 -12.78 25.03
C GLY A 908 -9.52 -11.91 26.16
N ASP A 909 -8.58 -11.39 26.95
CA ASP A 909 -8.89 -10.51 28.07
C ASP A 909 -9.17 -9.08 27.58
N ILE A 910 -10.09 -8.39 28.25
CA ILE A 910 -10.41 -6.98 28.00
C ILE A 910 -10.16 -6.19 29.28
N GLU A 911 -9.36 -5.14 29.19
CA GLU A 911 -9.01 -4.24 30.28
C GLU A 911 -9.37 -2.80 29.90
N THR A 912 -10.06 -2.10 30.79
CA THR A 912 -10.45 -0.70 30.60
C THR A 912 -10.22 0.09 31.89
N GLU A 913 -9.29 1.04 31.85
CA GLU A 913 -8.89 1.87 32.97
C GLU A 913 -9.14 3.36 32.66
N ALA A 914 -9.81 4.10 33.56
CA ALA A 914 -9.97 5.55 33.43
C ALA A 914 -10.18 6.28 34.76
N SER A 915 -10.27 7.62 34.75
CA SER A 915 -10.83 8.34 35.90
C SER A 915 -12.36 8.19 35.97
N GLU A 916 -13.03 8.24 34.82
CA GLU A 916 -14.48 8.03 34.69
C GLU A 916 -14.81 7.13 33.49
N ILE A 917 -15.69 6.15 33.70
CA ILE A 917 -16.15 5.24 32.63
C ILE A 917 -17.68 5.33 32.53
N THR A 918 -18.19 5.66 31.35
CA THR A 918 -19.63 5.70 31.07
C THR A 918 -19.97 4.77 29.90
N LEU A 919 -20.86 3.81 30.14
CA LEU A 919 -21.46 2.94 29.12
C LEU A 919 -22.95 3.31 28.99
N GLY A 920 -23.38 3.76 27.82
CA GLY A 920 -24.76 4.15 27.50
C GLY A 920 -25.27 3.45 26.24
N GLY A 921 -26.55 3.66 25.91
CA GLY A 921 -27.22 2.89 24.85
C GLY A 921 -27.09 1.37 25.04
N ALA A 922 -27.16 0.61 23.95
CA ALA A 922 -26.95 -0.84 23.93
C ALA A 922 -25.46 -1.23 23.75
N SER A 923 -24.53 -0.39 24.22
CA SER A 923 -23.10 -0.67 24.15
C SER A 923 -22.71 -1.98 24.85
N ARG A 924 -21.69 -2.66 24.33
CA ARG A 924 -21.29 -4.01 24.78
C ARG A 924 -19.78 -4.13 24.96
N ILE A 925 -19.36 -4.63 26.12
CA ILE A 925 -18.00 -5.13 26.36
C ILE A 925 -18.09 -6.64 26.55
N SER A 926 -17.44 -7.43 25.68
CA SER A 926 -17.63 -8.88 25.65
C SER A 926 -16.37 -9.67 25.38
N SER A 927 -16.05 -10.61 26.28
CA SER A 927 -15.08 -11.69 26.01
C SER A 927 -15.83 -13.02 25.81
N ALA A 928 -15.77 -13.58 24.60
CA ALA A 928 -16.66 -14.69 24.21
C ALA A 928 -15.97 -15.84 23.47
N SER A 929 -16.28 -17.08 23.86
CA SER A 929 -16.00 -18.28 23.05
C SER A 929 -17.31 -18.80 22.47
N GLU A 930 -17.50 -18.58 21.16
CA GLU A 930 -18.76 -18.73 20.44
C GLU A 930 -18.85 -20.04 19.63
N SER A 931 -18.19 -21.11 20.11
CA SER A 931 -18.23 -22.42 19.46
C SER A 931 -19.13 -23.41 20.24
N PRO A 932 -20.33 -23.77 19.73
CA PRO A 932 -21.25 -24.65 20.44
C PRO A 932 -20.66 -26.04 20.72
N GLY A 933 -20.60 -26.44 21.99
CA GLY A 933 -20.14 -27.76 22.44
C GLY A 933 -18.62 -28.01 22.39
N GLN A 934 -17.86 -27.16 21.70
CA GLN A 934 -16.40 -27.27 21.52
C GLN A 934 -15.64 -26.01 21.96
N GLY A 935 -16.33 -24.91 22.28
CA GLY A 935 -15.73 -23.65 22.70
C GLY A 935 -14.82 -23.77 23.93
N GLY A 936 -13.70 -23.07 23.85
CA GLY A 936 -12.74 -22.93 24.93
C GLY A 936 -13.21 -22.01 26.05
N PRO A 937 -12.33 -21.73 27.03
CA PRO A 937 -12.65 -20.83 28.13
C PRO A 937 -12.79 -19.38 27.63
N ALA A 938 -13.73 -18.64 28.22
CA ALA A 938 -13.83 -17.21 27.97
C ALA A 938 -12.73 -16.43 28.72
N GLY A 939 -12.37 -15.27 28.20
CA GLY A 939 -11.39 -14.36 28.80
C GLY A 939 -11.99 -13.53 29.93
N THR A 940 -11.14 -12.75 30.58
CA THR A 940 -11.54 -11.88 31.69
C THR A 940 -11.91 -10.49 31.20
N VAL A 941 -12.80 -9.82 31.92
CA VAL A 941 -13.13 -8.41 31.69
C VAL A 941 -12.84 -7.61 32.96
N LEU A 942 -11.94 -6.63 32.88
CA LEU A 942 -11.59 -5.72 33.97
C LEU A 942 -11.99 -4.30 33.60
N ILE A 943 -12.85 -3.69 34.41
CA ILE A 943 -13.26 -2.28 34.31
C ILE A 943 -12.86 -1.58 35.61
N GLN A 944 -11.96 -0.62 35.52
CA GLN A 944 -11.43 0.10 36.67
C GLN A 944 -11.53 1.61 36.46
N ALA A 945 -12.23 2.31 37.36
CA ALA A 945 -12.28 3.76 37.38
C ALA A 945 -11.77 4.36 38.70
N GLY A 946 -11.03 5.47 38.64
CA GLY A 946 -10.66 6.20 39.86
C GLY A 946 -11.87 6.84 40.55
N GLY A 947 -12.83 7.35 39.78
CA GLY A 947 -14.03 8.07 40.24
C GLY A 947 -15.31 7.27 40.09
N PHE A 948 -15.89 7.25 38.89
CA PHE A 948 -17.21 6.68 38.64
C PHE A 948 -17.20 5.67 37.50
N VAL A 949 -17.92 4.57 37.67
CA VAL A 949 -18.39 3.72 36.57
C VAL A 949 -19.91 3.86 36.48
N ARG A 950 -20.44 4.22 35.32
CA ARG A 950 -21.88 4.37 35.09
C ARG A 950 -22.33 3.58 33.87
N MET A 951 -23.27 2.65 34.06
CA MET A 951 -23.89 1.88 32.98
C MET A 951 -25.38 2.25 32.86
N LYS A 952 -25.83 2.58 31.66
CA LYS A 952 -27.17 3.09 31.34
C LYS A 952 -27.77 2.36 30.14
N GLU A 953 -29.10 2.47 29.98
CA GLU A 953 -29.80 2.28 28.70
C GLU A 953 -29.52 0.97 27.95
N TYR A 954 -29.47 -0.18 28.65
CA TYR A 954 -29.17 -1.52 28.12
C TYR A 954 -27.68 -1.87 27.93
N ALA A 955 -26.76 -1.03 28.42
CA ALA A 955 -25.32 -1.32 28.38
C ALA A 955 -24.98 -2.68 29.04
N SER A 956 -24.08 -3.44 28.42
CA SER A 956 -23.77 -4.81 28.80
C SER A 956 -22.27 -5.08 28.94
N VAL A 957 -21.89 -5.81 30.00
CA VAL A 957 -20.53 -6.32 30.22
C VAL A 957 -20.63 -7.82 30.42
N THR A 958 -20.08 -8.59 29.49
CA THR A 958 -20.33 -10.04 29.43
C THR A 958 -19.07 -10.87 29.24
N THR A 959 -19.02 -12.02 29.90
CA THR A 959 -18.10 -13.11 29.58
C THR A 959 -18.91 -14.36 29.27
N SER A 960 -18.65 -15.03 28.16
CA SER A 960 -19.46 -16.20 27.80
C SER A 960 -18.73 -17.29 27.06
N THR A 961 -19.10 -18.54 27.34
CA THR A 961 -18.65 -19.71 26.57
C THR A 961 -19.85 -20.56 26.17
N GLU A 962 -19.87 -20.98 24.90
CA GLU A 962 -20.87 -21.92 24.36
C GLU A 962 -20.37 -23.37 24.33
N GLY A 963 -19.15 -23.61 24.82
CA GLY A 963 -18.49 -24.91 24.84
C GLY A 963 -18.29 -25.51 26.23
N THR A 964 -17.32 -26.43 26.31
CA THR A 964 -16.93 -27.10 27.56
C THR A 964 -16.01 -26.25 28.43
N GLY A 965 -15.48 -25.15 27.90
CA GLY A 965 -14.71 -24.17 28.65
C GLY A 965 -15.48 -23.51 29.79
N LYS A 966 -14.76 -22.87 30.72
CA LYS A 966 -15.35 -22.07 31.80
C LYS A 966 -15.69 -20.67 31.31
N ALA A 967 -16.75 -20.08 31.83
CA ALA A 967 -17.02 -18.65 31.60
C ALA A 967 -16.00 -17.80 32.36
N GLY A 968 -15.71 -16.63 31.81
CA GLY A 968 -14.64 -15.75 32.29
C GLY A 968 -15.05 -14.92 33.50
N ASP A 969 -14.06 -14.40 34.22
CA ASP A 969 -14.30 -13.53 35.37
C ASP A 969 -14.52 -12.07 34.93
N ILE A 970 -15.39 -11.36 35.65
CA ILE A 970 -15.64 -9.93 35.45
C ILE A 970 -15.31 -9.19 36.73
N THR A 971 -14.48 -8.16 36.64
CA THR A 971 -14.18 -7.26 37.75
C THR A 971 -14.57 -5.83 37.40
N VAL A 972 -15.34 -5.18 38.27
CA VAL A 972 -15.71 -3.77 38.15
C VAL A 972 -15.33 -3.04 39.44
N ALA A 973 -14.41 -2.09 39.35
CA ALA A 973 -13.89 -1.33 40.48
C ALA A 973 -14.03 0.18 40.26
N ALA A 974 -14.58 0.92 41.24
CA ALA A 974 -14.71 2.38 41.19
C ALA A 974 -14.82 3.02 42.58
N SER A 975 -14.72 4.36 42.69
CA SER A 975 -15.18 5.01 43.93
C SER A 975 -16.71 4.91 44.08
N ASN A 976 -17.44 5.04 42.97
CA ASN A 976 -18.89 4.92 42.90
C ASN A 976 -19.31 4.17 41.64
N LEU A 977 -20.22 3.21 41.80
CA LEU A 977 -20.73 2.39 40.71
C LEU A 977 -22.25 2.51 40.60
N GLU A 978 -22.73 2.88 39.41
CA GLU A 978 -24.15 3.08 39.11
C GLU A 978 -24.56 2.28 37.88
N LEU A 979 -25.52 1.36 38.05
CA LEU A 979 -26.16 0.62 36.97
C LEU A 979 -27.65 1.03 36.91
N GLU A 980 -28.11 1.54 35.78
CA GLU A 980 -29.49 1.98 35.55
C GLU A 980 -30.00 1.53 34.18
N GLY A 981 -31.33 1.42 34.04
CA GLY A 981 -31.96 1.28 32.73
C GLY A 981 -31.69 -0.05 32.03
N ASN A 982 -31.88 -1.16 32.74
CA ASN A 982 -31.65 -2.54 32.26
C ASN A 982 -30.19 -2.86 31.89
N ALA A 983 -29.21 -2.16 32.48
CA ALA A 983 -27.81 -2.51 32.33
C ALA A 983 -27.50 -3.91 32.91
N THR A 984 -26.60 -4.67 32.27
CA THR A 984 -26.31 -6.06 32.65
C THR A 984 -24.83 -6.31 32.80
N VAL A 985 -24.43 -6.98 33.89
CA VAL A 985 -23.10 -7.59 34.01
C VAL A 985 -23.31 -9.10 34.17
N SER A 986 -22.82 -9.91 33.23
CA SER A 986 -23.05 -11.35 33.27
C SER A 986 -21.87 -12.22 32.86
N SER A 987 -21.67 -13.30 33.63
CA SER A 987 -20.71 -14.37 33.31
C SER A 987 -21.48 -15.67 33.09
N GLU A 988 -21.47 -16.16 31.84
CA GLU A 988 -22.40 -17.19 31.37
C GLU A 988 -21.69 -18.40 30.75
N SER A 989 -22.01 -19.60 31.25
CA SER A 989 -21.71 -20.86 30.57
C SER A 989 -22.98 -21.40 29.94
N ARG A 990 -23.05 -21.40 28.60
CA ARG A 990 -24.29 -21.66 27.84
C ARG A 990 -24.45 -23.11 27.40
N ALA A 991 -23.39 -23.91 27.40
CA ALA A 991 -23.43 -25.31 26.98
C ALA A 991 -24.39 -26.16 27.83
N SER A 992 -25.31 -26.86 27.15
CA SER A 992 -26.37 -27.65 27.78
C SER A 992 -25.88 -28.98 28.38
N GLU A 993 -24.80 -29.55 27.83
CA GLU A 993 -24.18 -30.81 28.24
C GLU A 993 -22.67 -30.60 28.40
N ASN A 994 -22.10 -31.08 29.51
CA ASN A 994 -20.66 -30.96 29.83
C ASN A 994 -20.08 -29.54 29.74
N GLY A 995 -20.91 -28.50 29.91
CA GLY A 995 -20.45 -27.11 29.96
C GLY A 995 -19.54 -26.84 31.16
N GLY A 996 -18.66 -25.85 31.06
CA GLY A 996 -17.84 -25.42 32.20
C GLY A 996 -18.62 -24.59 33.21
N ASP A 997 -18.02 -24.29 34.36
CA ASP A 997 -18.62 -23.45 35.38
C ASP A 997 -18.81 -22.01 34.88
N ALA A 998 -19.82 -21.31 35.41
CA ALA A 998 -19.91 -19.86 35.29
C ALA A 998 -18.77 -19.20 36.08
N GLY A 999 -18.33 -18.03 35.63
CA GLY A 999 -17.22 -17.31 36.23
C GLY A 999 -17.59 -16.54 37.49
N THR A 1000 -16.67 -15.71 37.93
CA THR A 1000 -16.79 -14.85 39.10
C THR A 1000 -17.06 -13.41 38.68
N ILE A 1001 -18.07 -12.79 39.28
CA ILE A 1001 -18.29 -11.34 39.17
C ILE A 1001 -17.83 -10.69 40.48
N SER A 1002 -16.83 -9.82 40.40
CA SER A 1002 -16.31 -9.04 41.54
C SER A 1002 -16.59 -7.56 41.33
N VAL A 1003 -17.45 -7.00 42.18
CA VAL A 1003 -17.81 -5.59 42.17
C VAL A 1003 -17.27 -4.92 43.43
N SER A 1004 -16.44 -3.90 43.26
CA SER A 1004 -15.85 -3.14 44.37
C SER A 1004 -16.10 -1.64 44.20
N ALA A 1005 -16.81 -1.04 45.16
CA ALA A 1005 -17.03 0.40 45.24
C ALA A 1005 -16.43 0.98 46.53
N ASP A 1006 -15.58 2.01 46.45
CA ASP A 1006 -14.99 2.60 47.67
C ASP A 1006 -16.04 3.32 48.54
N ASP A 1007 -17.05 3.96 47.93
CA ASP A 1007 -18.16 4.63 48.63
C ASP A 1007 -19.49 3.89 48.42
N SER A 1008 -20.07 3.94 47.22
CA SER A 1008 -21.43 3.44 47.02
C SER A 1008 -21.67 2.67 45.72
N LEU A 1009 -22.55 1.66 45.82
CA LEU A 1009 -23.08 0.88 44.72
C LEU A 1009 -24.60 1.11 44.61
N ARG A 1010 -25.08 1.52 43.44
CA ARG A 1010 -26.50 1.70 43.14
C ARG A 1010 -26.90 0.89 41.90
N LEU A 1011 -27.84 -0.03 42.06
CA LEU A 1011 -28.49 -0.73 40.95
C LEU A 1011 -29.96 -0.29 40.91
N SER A 1012 -30.42 0.17 39.76
CA SER A 1012 -31.81 0.60 39.56
C SER A 1012 -32.33 0.30 38.16
N GLY A 1013 -33.64 0.44 37.93
CA GLY A 1013 -34.21 0.31 36.59
C GLY A 1013 -34.08 -1.08 35.97
N LYS A 1014 -34.26 -2.15 36.78
CA LYS A 1014 -34.15 -3.56 36.36
C LYS A 1014 -32.77 -4.03 35.87
N SER A 1015 -31.71 -3.29 36.18
CA SER A 1015 -30.33 -3.74 35.95
C SER A 1015 -30.00 -5.02 36.72
N THR A 1016 -29.06 -5.82 36.22
CA THR A 1016 -28.75 -7.15 36.80
C THR A 1016 -27.25 -7.44 36.92
N LEU A 1017 -26.87 -8.20 37.95
CA LEU A 1017 -25.58 -8.87 38.07
C LEU A 1017 -25.81 -10.38 38.10
N THR A 1018 -25.32 -11.10 37.09
CA THR A 1018 -25.72 -12.50 36.89
C THR A 1018 -24.55 -13.43 36.59
N THR A 1019 -24.34 -14.46 37.42
CA THR A 1019 -23.53 -15.62 37.06
C THR A 1019 -24.46 -16.79 36.77
N GLN A 1020 -24.32 -17.42 35.62
CA GLN A 1020 -25.25 -18.47 35.20
C GLN A 1020 -24.57 -19.58 34.42
N ALA A 1021 -24.77 -20.81 34.87
CA ALA A 1021 -24.40 -22.00 34.11
C ALA A 1021 -25.64 -22.76 33.62
N SER A 1022 -25.57 -23.28 32.40
CA SER A 1022 -26.60 -24.15 31.84
C SER A 1022 -26.61 -25.50 32.56
N GLY A 1023 -25.48 -26.22 32.61
CA GLY A 1023 -25.38 -27.58 33.16
C GLY A 1023 -24.42 -27.78 34.36
N ALA A 1024 -23.60 -26.78 34.68
CA ALA A 1024 -22.48 -26.86 35.62
C ALA A 1024 -22.63 -25.92 36.83
N GLY A 1025 -21.55 -25.47 37.48
CA GLY A 1025 -21.61 -24.61 38.66
C GLY A 1025 -22.01 -23.16 38.34
N GLY A 1026 -22.90 -22.58 39.16
CA GLY A 1026 -23.49 -21.25 38.98
C GLY A 1026 -22.58 -20.04 39.20
N GLY A 1027 -21.29 -20.25 39.46
CA GLY A 1027 -20.29 -19.18 39.63
C GLY A 1027 -20.32 -18.50 41.01
N LYS A 1028 -19.68 -17.34 41.12
CA LYS A 1028 -19.61 -16.55 42.36
C LYS A 1028 -19.82 -15.07 42.10
N ILE A 1029 -20.51 -14.38 43.00
CA ILE A 1029 -20.68 -12.93 42.95
C ILE A 1029 -20.19 -12.33 44.26
N PHE A 1030 -19.21 -11.43 44.19
CA PHE A 1030 -18.70 -10.63 45.30
C PHE A 1030 -19.09 -9.18 45.08
N VAL A 1031 -19.74 -8.57 46.06
CA VAL A 1031 -20.15 -7.17 46.01
C VAL A 1031 -19.68 -6.46 47.28
N ASN A 1032 -18.73 -5.55 47.14
CA ASN A 1032 -18.18 -4.77 48.24
C ASN A 1032 -18.45 -3.28 48.00
N ALA A 1033 -19.00 -2.59 48.99
CA ALA A 1033 -19.14 -1.14 48.96
C ALA A 1033 -18.79 -0.53 50.33
N GLY A 1034 -17.95 0.50 50.38
CA GLY A 1034 -17.49 1.06 51.68
C GLY A 1034 -18.61 1.66 52.54
N ASN A 1035 -19.65 2.23 51.93
CA ASN A 1035 -20.75 2.92 52.62
C ASN A 1035 -22.12 2.28 52.36
N ARG A 1036 -22.54 2.10 51.09
CA ARG A 1036 -23.89 1.58 50.80
C ARG A 1036 -23.99 0.74 49.52
N ILE A 1037 -24.72 -0.37 49.61
CA ILE A 1037 -25.32 -1.10 48.48
C ILE A 1037 -26.83 -0.80 48.45
N TYR A 1038 -27.32 -0.22 47.34
CA TYR A 1038 -28.73 0.13 47.15
C TYR A 1038 -29.31 -0.53 45.90
N LEU A 1039 -30.22 -1.49 46.09
CA LEU A 1039 -30.92 -2.21 45.02
C LEU A 1039 -32.36 -1.70 44.91
N LEU A 1040 -32.74 -1.18 43.74
CA LEU A 1040 -34.07 -0.63 43.47
C LEU A 1040 -34.73 -1.31 42.27
N GLY A 1041 -35.55 -2.34 42.53
CA GLY A 1041 -36.22 -3.08 41.46
C GLY A 1041 -35.25 -3.91 40.60
N THR A 1042 -34.18 -4.44 41.18
CA THR A 1042 -33.06 -5.09 40.48
C THR A 1042 -32.70 -6.45 41.08
N ASP A 1043 -31.98 -7.27 40.31
CA ASP A 1043 -31.63 -8.64 40.68
C ASP A 1043 -30.11 -8.89 40.69
N ILE A 1044 -29.62 -9.53 41.75
CA ILE A 1044 -28.30 -10.16 41.82
C ILE A 1044 -28.52 -11.67 41.85
N THR A 1045 -28.05 -12.39 40.83
CA THR A 1045 -28.41 -13.79 40.62
C THR A 1045 -27.20 -14.64 40.30
N SER A 1046 -26.93 -15.63 41.14
CA SER A 1046 -26.11 -16.79 40.80
C SER A 1046 -27.04 -17.98 40.57
N SER A 1047 -26.90 -18.70 39.45
CA SER A 1047 -27.81 -19.82 39.19
C SER A 1047 -27.33 -20.91 38.24
N VAL A 1048 -27.99 -22.06 38.34
CA VAL A 1048 -27.85 -23.21 37.43
C VAL A 1048 -29.20 -23.55 36.81
N LYS A 1049 -29.30 -23.46 35.48
CA LYS A 1049 -30.57 -23.62 34.74
C LYS A 1049 -31.03 -25.08 34.62
N GLN A 1050 -30.11 -26.04 34.55
CA GLN A 1050 -30.37 -27.48 34.46
C GLN A 1050 -29.13 -28.27 34.90
N GLY A 1051 -29.24 -29.58 35.11
CA GLY A 1051 -28.10 -30.40 35.55
C GLY A 1051 -27.79 -30.31 37.05
N GLU A 1052 -26.81 -31.08 37.51
CA GLU A 1052 -26.54 -31.30 38.95
C GLU A 1052 -25.60 -30.27 39.60
N GLY A 1053 -25.24 -29.21 38.87
CA GLY A 1053 -24.34 -28.17 39.35
C GLY A 1053 -24.92 -27.31 40.48
N LYS A 1054 -24.03 -26.79 41.35
CA LYS A 1054 -24.42 -25.99 42.53
C LYS A 1054 -24.84 -24.57 42.14
N GLY A 1055 -25.82 -24.00 42.83
CA GLY A 1055 -26.43 -22.68 42.58
C GLY A 1055 -25.50 -21.45 42.70
N GLY A 1056 -24.21 -21.66 42.99
CA GLY A 1056 -23.15 -20.66 43.13
C GLY A 1056 -23.31 -19.73 44.34
N ASP A 1057 -22.32 -18.90 44.63
CA ASP A 1057 -22.27 -18.14 45.89
C ASP A 1057 -22.41 -16.63 45.69
N VAL A 1058 -23.17 -15.94 46.54
CA VAL A 1058 -23.28 -14.47 46.54
C VAL A 1058 -22.83 -13.91 47.89
N THR A 1059 -21.81 -13.08 47.89
CA THR A 1059 -21.32 -12.39 49.09
C THR A 1059 -21.44 -10.88 48.93
N THR A 1060 -22.05 -10.21 49.90
CA THR A 1060 -22.17 -8.75 49.93
C THR A 1060 -21.59 -8.19 51.22
N ASN A 1061 -20.85 -7.08 51.12
CA ASN A 1061 -20.25 -6.39 52.26
C ASN A 1061 -20.42 -4.87 52.14
N SER A 1062 -21.08 -4.24 53.11
CA SER A 1062 -21.20 -2.78 53.18
C SER A 1062 -21.77 -2.30 54.51
N LYS A 1063 -21.55 -1.04 54.91
CA LYS A 1063 -22.20 -0.48 56.12
C LYS A 1063 -23.73 -0.45 56.01
N PHE A 1064 -24.26 -0.24 54.81
CA PHE A 1064 -25.70 -0.27 54.53
C PHE A 1064 -26.01 -1.17 53.35
N VAL A 1065 -26.88 -2.17 53.54
CA VAL A 1065 -27.44 -2.98 52.44
C VAL A 1065 -28.94 -2.75 52.41
N ILE A 1066 -29.43 -2.12 51.33
CA ILE A 1066 -30.83 -1.73 51.17
C ILE A 1066 -31.42 -2.39 49.92
N LEU A 1067 -32.47 -3.18 50.13
CA LEU A 1067 -33.21 -3.93 49.11
C LEU A 1067 -34.63 -3.39 48.97
N ASN A 1068 -34.89 -2.57 47.97
CA ASN A 1068 -36.21 -2.03 47.69
C ASN A 1068 -36.78 -2.63 46.39
N HIS A 1069 -37.73 -3.55 46.50
CA HIS A 1069 -38.25 -4.34 45.37
C HIS A 1069 -37.16 -5.15 44.63
N GLY A 1070 -36.04 -5.48 45.27
CA GLY A 1070 -34.89 -6.15 44.66
C GLY A 1070 -34.63 -7.55 45.20
N ASN A 1071 -33.97 -8.42 44.42
CA ASN A 1071 -33.71 -9.81 44.81
C ASN A 1071 -32.22 -10.16 44.80
N ILE A 1072 -31.81 -11.03 45.73
CA ILE A 1072 -30.50 -11.69 45.75
C ILE A 1072 -30.73 -13.20 45.74
N THR A 1073 -30.28 -13.90 44.70
CA THR A 1073 -30.55 -15.33 44.53
C THR A 1073 -29.32 -16.15 44.20
N ALA A 1074 -29.28 -17.39 44.70
CA ALA A 1074 -28.20 -18.38 44.53
C ALA A 1074 -28.82 -19.77 44.26
N ASN A 1075 -29.69 -19.85 43.26
CA ASN A 1075 -30.63 -20.96 43.07
C ASN A 1075 -30.10 -22.01 42.07
N ALA A 1076 -30.37 -23.28 42.33
CA ALA A 1076 -30.11 -24.35 41.36
C ALA A 1076 -31.42 -25.07 41.00
N LYS A 1077 -31.63 -25.39 39.72
CA LYS A 1077 -32.81 -26.17 39.33
C LYS A 1077 -32.67 -27.62 39.77
N ASP A 1078 -31.71 -28.34 39.20
CA ASP A 1078 -31.54 -29.79 39.45
C ASP A 1078 -30.31 -30.12 40.31
N GLY A 1079 -29.54 -29.13 40.78
CA GLY A 1079 -28.43 -29.29 41.72
C GLY A 1079 -28.71 -28.69 43.11
N ASP A 1080 -27.70 -28.63 43.97
CA ASP A 1080 -27.83 -28.07 45.34
C ASP A 1080 -27.89 -26.53 45.29
N GLY A 1081 -28.69 -25.92 46.17
CA GLY A 1081 -28.74 -24.48 46.34
C GLY A 1081 -27.38 -23.92 46.82
N GLY A 1082 -27.07 -22.69 46.43
CA GLY A 1082 -25.80 -22.02 46.72
C GLY A 1082 -25.70 -21.38 48.11
N ALA A 1083 -24.69 -20.54 48.36
CA ALA A 1083 -24.58 -19.80 49.61
C ALA A 1083 -24.71 -18.28 49.40
N ILE A 1084 -25.55 -17.63 50.22
CA ILE A 1084 -25.67 -16.17 50.27
C ILE A 1084 -25.17 -15.68 51.62
N PHE A 1085 -24.16 -14.81 51.60
CA PHE A 1085 -23.59 -14.14 52.77
C PHE A 1085 -23.76 -12.62 52.66
N ILE A 1086 -24.50 -12.01 53.58
CA ILE A 1086 -24.68 -10.56 53.66
C ILE A 1086 -24.04 -10.07 54.95
N VAL A 1087 -22.97 -9.29 54.84
CA VAL A 1087 -22.27 -8.68 55.97
C VAL A 1087 -22.56 -7.18 55.95
N THR A 1088 -23.24 -6.67 56.97
CA THR A 1088 -23.59 -5.25 57.02
C THR A 1088 -23.85 -4.73 58.43
N ASP A 1089 -23.62 -3.43 58.65
CA ASP A 1089 -24.03 -2.80 59.91
C ASP A 1089 -25.55 -2.53 59.94
N ASN A 1090 -26.17 -2.32 58.77
CA ASN A 1090 -27.58 -1.97 58.65
C ASN A 1090 -28.21 -2.65 57.43
N TYR A 1091 -29.11 -3.61 57.69
CA TYR A 1091 -29.84 -4.34 56.66
C TYR A 1091 -31.31 -3.89 56.57
N LEU A 1092 -31.71 -3.32 55.42
CA LEU A 1092 -33.08 -2.87 55.15
C LEU A 1092 -33.65 -3.59 53.93
N LYS A 1093 -34.86 -4.15 54.02
CA LYS A 1093 -35.56 -4.75 52.88
C LYS A 1093 -37.04 -4.38 52.84
N SER A 1094 -37.58 -4.17 51.63
CA SER A 1094 -39.03 -4.11 51.42
C SER A 1094 -39.67 -5.48 51.60
N SER A 1095 -41.00 -5.51 51.78
CA SER A 1095 -41.75 -6.75 52.05
C SER A 1095 -41.69 -7.77 50.91
N ASP A 1096 -41.43 -7.32 49.68
CA ASP A 1096 -41.45 -8.11 48.46
C ASP A 1096 -40.05 -8.46 47.92
N SER A 1097 -38.98 -7.84 48.45
CA SER A 1097 -37.59 -8.21 48.18
C SER A 1097 -37.28 -9.62 48.70
N LYS A 1098 -36.62 -10.46 47.87
CA LYS A 1098 -36.32 -11.86 48.19
C LYS A 1098 -34.82 -12.13 48.30
N VAL A 1099 -34.45 -12.98 49.26
CA VAL A 1099 -33.10 -13.55 49.39
C VAL A 1099 -33.23 -15.07 49.46
N THR A 1100 -32.82 -15.79 48.41
CA THR A 1100 -33.10 -17.24 48.27
C THR A 1100 -31.93 -18.02 47.70
N ALA A 1101 -31.62 -19.18 48.27
CA ALA A 1101 -30.65 -20.14 47.75
C ALA A 1101 -31.28 -21.53 47.67
N THR A 1102 -32.31 -21.70 46.83
CA THR A 1102 -33.17 -22.89 46.83
C THR A 1102 -32.82 -23.89 45.73
N SER A 1103 -33.19 -25.16 45.95
CA SER A 1103 -33.08 -26.25 44.98
C SER A 1103 -34.44 -26.92 44.72
N ARG A 1104 -34.74 -27.29 43.47
CA ARG A 1104 -35.95 -28.09 43.17
C ARG A 1104 -35.88 -29.50 43.76
N ARG A 1105 -34.68 -30.05 43.97
CA ARG A 1105 -34.47 -31.36 44.61
C ARG A 1105 -34.69 -31.31 46.13
N GLY A 1106 -34.88 -30.12 46.70
CA GLY A 1106 -35.08 -29.91 48.14
C GLY A 1106 -33.78 -29.79 48.95
N ASN A 1107 -32.62 -29.83 48.29
CA ASN A 1107 -31.32 -29.53 48.91
C ASN A 1107 -31.06 -28.02 48.85
N ASP A 1108 -31.78 -27.28 49.67
CA ASP A 1108 -31.61 -25.83 49.76
C ASP A 1108 -30.23 -25.47 50.34
N GLY A 1109 -29.67 -24.38 49.84
CA GLY A 1109 -28.40 -23.80 50.25
C GLY A 1109 -28.50 -22.91 51.48
N THR A 1110 -27.42 -22.20 51.80
CA THR A 1110 -27.31 -21.42 53.04
C THR A 1110 -27.55 -19.94 52.78
N VAL A 1111 -28.44 -19.31 53.55
CA VAL A 1111 -28.57 -17.84 53.59
C VAL A 1111 -28.17 -17.35 54.98
N ARG A 1112 -27.10 -16.56 55.07
CA ARG A 1112 -26.60 -15.97 56.33
C ARG A 1112 -26.51 -14.45 56.20
N ILE A 1113 -27.22 -13.76 57.09
CA ILE A 1113 -27.20 -12.29 57.19
C ILE A 1113 -26.58 -11.95 58.54
N GLU A 1114 -25.42 -11.31 58.52
CA GLU A 1114 -24.73 -10.77 59.69
C GLU A 1114 -25.00 -9.27 59.76
N ALA A 1115 -25.95 -8.89 60.61
CA ALA A 1115 -26.24 -7.51 60.95
C ALA A 1115 -26.43 -7.36 62.48
N PRO A 1116 -25.88 -6.32 63.12
CA PRO A 1116 -26.15 -6.02 64.52
C PRO A 1116 -27.65 -5.84 64.79
N ASP A 1117 -28.10 -6.18 66.00
CA ASP A 1117 -29.45 -5.84 66.48
C ASP A 1117 -29.56 -4.30 66.64
N ALA A 1118 -29.81 -3.59 65.54
CA ALA A 1118 -30.13 -2.18 65.54
C ALA A 1118 -31.63 -2.02 65.86
N ASP A 1119 -31.94 -1.56 67.09
CA ASP A 1119 -33.31 -1.23 67.49
C ASP A 1119 -33.80 0.05 66.80
N VAL A 1120 -34.22 -0.08 65.54
CA VAL A 1120 -34.87 0.99 64.75
C VAL A 1120 -36.18 1.48 65.35
N SER A 1121 -36.75 0.81 66.36
CA SER A 1121 -37.98 1.23 67.03
C SER A 1121 -37.77 2.36 68.03
N SER A 1122 -36.53 2.57 68.49
CA SER A 1122 -36.19 3.61 69.47
C SER A 1122 -36.13 5.03 68.88
N ASP A 1123 -35.97 5.15 67.55
CA ASP A 1123 -35.92 6.42 66.80
C ASP A 1123 -37.13 6.63 65.86
N LEU A 1124 -38.05 5.66 65.78
CA LEU A 1124 -39.35 5.86 65.14
C LEU A 1124 -40.20 6.76 66.04
N VAL A 1125 -40.12 8.07 65.82
CA VAL A 1125 -41.12 9.02 66.33
C VAL A 1125 -42.48 8.57 65.80
N ILE A 1126 -43.29 7.97 66.67
CA ILE A 1126 -44.71 7.77 66.43
C ILE A 1126 -45.30 9.18 66.32
N LEU A 1127 -45.59 9.62 65.10
CA LEU A 1127 -46.42 10.80 64.88
C LEU A 1127 -47.74 10.56 65.64
N PRO A 1128 -48.13 11.44 66.58
CA PRO A 1128 -49.26 11.19 67.44
C PRO A 1128 -50.53 10.95 66.63
N GLU A 1129 -51.25 9.87 66.96
CA GLU A 1129 -52.50 9.41 66.32
C GLU A 1129 -53.68 10.40 66.44
N SER A 1130 -53.50 11.57 67.05
CA SER A 1130 -54.49 12.62 66.97
C SER A 1130 -54.34 13.36 65.64
N LEU A 1131 -55.24 13.07 64.69
CA LEU A 1131 -55.60 14.04 63.66
C LEU A 1131 -55.84 15.40 64.35
N LEU A 1132 -55.12 16.43 63.90
CA LEU A 1132 -55.38 17.79 64.34
C LEU A 1132 -56.80 18.14 63.88
N ASP A 1133 -57.73 18.21 64.84
CA ASP A 1133 -59.13 18.53 64.57
C ASP A 1133 -59.27 19.98 64.11
N ALA A 1134 -59.19 20.19 62.79
CA ALA A 1134 -59.39 21.49 62.15
C ALA A 1134 -60.82 22.06 62.36
N SER A 1135 -61.77 21.27 62.90
CA SER A 1135 -63.12 21.75 63.19
C SER A 1135 -63.25 22.58 64.48
N ARG A 1136 -62.20 22.62 65.32
CA ARG A 1136 -62.10 23.57 66.45
C ARG A 1136 -61.52 24.94 66.09
N TRP A 1137 -60.93 25.08 64.90
CA TRP A 1137 -60.39 26.35 64.38
C TRP A 1137 -61.23 26.94 63.23
N MET A 1138 -62.23 26.21 62.74
CA MET A 1138 -63.26 26.76 61.87
C MET A 1138 -64.53 27.08 62.66
N LYS A 1139 -64.79 28.38 62.83
CA LYS A 1139 -66.10 28.90 63.25
C LYS A 1139 -67.20 28.22 62.43
N THR A 1140 -68.25 27.80 63.15
CA THR A 1140 -69.56 27.32 62.69
C THR A 1140 -70.11 28.18 61.52
N PRO A 1141 -71.04 27.68 60.70
CA PRO A 1141 -70.82 27.19 59.33
C PRO A 1141 -71.64 27.99 58.30
N CYS A 1142 -71.43 27.70 57.01
CA CYS A 1142 -72.06 28.31 55.83
C CYS A 1142 -73.61 28.25 55.72
N ALA A 1143 -74.34 27.87 56.78
CA ALA A 1143 -75.80 28.00 56.85
C ALA A 1143 -76.28 29.35 57.43
N ALA A 1144 -75.36 30.26 57.80
CA ALA A 1144 -75.65 31.65 58.17
C ALA A 1144 -75.18 32.68 57.12
N ARG A 1145 -74.90 32.26 55.87
CA ARG A 1145 -74.46 33.14 54.75
C ARG A 1145 -75.64 33.78 53.98
N SER A 1146 -76.62 34.31 54.69
CA SER A 1146 -77.75 35.06 54.14
C SER A 1146 -77.80 36.44 54.82
N GLY A 1147 -76.84 37.30 54.50
CA GLY A 1147 -76.77 38.64 55.05
C GLY A 1147 -75.38 39.25 54.90
N GLU A 1148 -75.22 40.04 53.85
CA GLU A 1148 -74.28 41.17 53.71
C GLU A 1148 -72.88 40.93 53.09
N ASN A 1149 -72.71 41.63 51.94
CA ASN A 1149 -71.52 42.09 51.22
C ASN A 1149 -70.33 41.13 50.99
N ALA A 1150 -70.39 40.38 49.88
CA ALA A 1150 -69.25 39.69 49.31
C ALA A 1150 -68.40 40.62 48.41
N SER A 1151 -67.12 40.78 48.75
CA SER A 1151 -66.10 41.33 47.87
C SER A 1151 -65.74 40.31 46.78
N ARG A 1152 -65.75 40.74 45.51
CA ARG A 1152 -65.33 39.94 44.34
C ARG A 1152 -63.83 40.08 44.10
N PHE A 1153 -63.14 38.98 43.81
CA PHE A 1153 -61.77 39.02 43.30
C PHE A 1153 -61.81 39.05 41.77
N ILE A 1154 -61.11 40.02 41.19
CA ILE A 1154 -60.96 40.24 39.75
C ILE A 1154 -59.54 39.80 39.39
N ILE A 1155 -59.41 38.90 38.42
CA ILE A 1155 -58.10 38.54 37.86
C ILE A 1155 -57.67 39.68 36.93
N LYS A 1156 -56.58 40.37 37.27
CA LYS A 1156 -55.79 41.22 36.37
C LYS A 1156 -54.48 40.50 36.08
N GLY A 1157 -54.17 40.26 34.81
CA GLY A 1157 -52.83 39.82 34.38
C GLY A 1157 -51.90 41.00 34.13
N GLN A 1158 -50.58 40.79 34.29
CA GLN A 1158 -49.54 41.02 33.26
C GLN A 1158 -48.10 40.82 33.79
N ASP A 1159 -47.29 40.20 32.92
CA ASP A 1159 -45.84 40.32 32.63
C ASP A 1159 -44.78 39.83 33.66
N ALA A 1160 -43.65 39.19 33.33
CA ALA A 1160 -43.10 38.50 32.13
C ALA A 1160 -41.83 37.68 32.53
N THR A 1161 -41.67 36.48 31.94
CA THR A 1161 -40.48 35.63 31.53
C THR A 1161 -39.09 35.71 32.22
N PRO A 1162 -38.29 34.60 32.29
CA PRO A 1162 -37.62 33.99 31.12
C PRO A 1162 -37.97 32.50 30.88
N THR A 1163 -38.07 32.13 29.60
CA THR A 1163 -38.32 30.78 29.07
C THR A 1163 -37.02 29.99 28.85
N ALA A 1164 -37.09 28.67 29.07
CA ALA A 1164 -36.03 27.70 28.81
C ALA A 1164 -35.93 27.34 27.31
N PHE A 1165 -34.80 26.75 26.92
CA PHE A 1165 -34.20 26.75 25.58
C PHE A 1165 -34.92 25.88 24.51
N ASP A 1166 -35.89 25.03 24.87
CA ASP A 1166 -36.45 24.03 23.93
C ASP A 1166 -37.98 24.09 23.73
N ASP A 1167 -38.63 25.25 23.96
CA ASP A 1167 -40.06 25.37 23.67
C ASP A 1167 -40.33 25.93 22.26
N TRP A 1168 -41.14 25.19 21.51
CA TRP A 1168 -41.37 25.36 20.07
C TRP A 1168 -42.17 26.65 19.81
N GLN A 1169 -41.59 27.60 19.08
CA GLN A 1169 -42.28 28.83 18.70
C GLN A 1169 -43.12 28.67 17.43
N PRO A 1170 -44.42 29.01 17.45
CA PRO A 1170 -45.22 29.14 16.24
C PRO A 1170 -44.85 30.43 15.48
N SER A 1171 -44.62 30.32 14.18
CA SER A 1171 -44.34 31.45 13.29
C SER A 1171 -45.57 32.35 13.07
N PRO A 1172 -45.40 33.65 12.73
CA PRO A 1172 -46.46 34.65 12.83
C PRO A 1172 -47.34 34.74 11.58
N LEU A 1173 -48.67 34.74 11.81
CA LEU A 1173 -49.68 35.17 10.85
C LEU A 1173 -49.50 36.66 10.50
N THR A 1174 -49.04 36.94 9.28
CA THR A 1174 -49.12 38.27 8.67
C THR A 1174 -50.35 38.36 7.77
N TRP A 1175 -51.07 39.46 7.91
CA TRP A 1175 -52.23 39.83 7.13
C TRP A 1175 -51.76 40.20 5.70
N SER A 1176 -52.12 39.40 4.70
CA SER A 1176 -52.00 39.78 3.29
C SER A 1176 -53.34 39.56 2.58
N GLY A 1177 -53.69 40.51 1.72
CA GLY A 1177 -54.93 40.51 1.00
C GLY A 1177 -54.98 39.47 -0.12
N ARG A 1178 -56.19 38.94 -0.34
CA ARG A 1178 -56.85 38.76 -1.65
C ARG A 1178 -55.96 38.26 -2.82
N SER A 1179 -56.04 36.97 -3.12
CA SER A 1179 -56.38 36.46 -4.46
C SER A 1179 -56.68 34.95 -4.44
N ASP A 1180 -57.65 34.56 -5.24
CA ASP A 1180 -58.19 33.22 -5.47
C ASP A 1180 -57.14 32.20 -5.98
N SER A 1181 -57.32 30.90 -5.66
CA SER A 1181 -57.62 29.80 -6.61
C SER A 1181 -57.10 28.42 -6.17
N GLU A 1182 -58.05 27.49 -5.99
CA GLU A 1182 -58.09 26.09 -6.45
C GLU A 1182 -57.09 24.98 -6.00
N ASN A 1183 -57.71 23.83 -5.66
CA ASN A 1183 -57.28 22.41 -5.86
C ASN A 1183 -56.18 21.81 -4.95
N ASN A 1184 -56.13 20.51 -4.64
CA ASN A 1184 -57.08 19.39 -4.45
C ASN A 1184 -56.20 18.19 -3.97
N LEU A 1185 -56.73 17.37 -3.05
CA LEU A 1185 -56.59 15.88 -2.92
C LEU A 1185 -55.18 15.20 -2.89
N SER A 1186 -54.92 14.40 -1.83
CA SER A 1186 -54.75 12.91 -1.79
C SER A 1186 -53.26 12.50 -1.79
N GLU A 1187 -52.70 11.48 -1.13
CA GLU A 1187 -53.11 10.16 -0.59
C GLU A 1187 -51.87 9.64 0.21
N GLN A 1188 -51.92 9.19 1.48
CA GLN A 1188 -51.87 7.76 1.95
C GLN A 1188 -51.69 6.73 0.81
N GLU A 1189 -50.68 5.85 0.77
CA GLU A 1189 -50.01 4.99 1.77
C GLU A 1189 -48.48 4.97 1.60
#